data_AF-A0A9P5K642-F1
#
_entry.id   AF-A0A9P5K642-F1
#
_cell.length_a   1.000
_cell.length_b   1.000
_cell.length_c   1.000
_cell.angle_alpha   90.00
_cell.angle_beta   90.00
_cell.angle_gamma   90.00
#
_symmetry.space_group_name_H-M   'P 1'
#
loop_
_entity.id
_entity.type
_entity.pdbx_description
1 polymer ?
#
loop_
_entity_poly.entity_id
_entity_poly.type
_entity_poly.pdbx_seq_one_letter_code
_entity_poly.pdbx_strand_id
1 'polypeptide(L)'
;MAEAFDETRTPWFIRRFWEWLHHRLEGPGGGPHSNYVNPWASDPARRSSLMRRVDRIKHRVEVQILEAVAANILRVMRQEDGPTILEVLFRNDMLARLYVEPAMYARANRYLGRVASLIAHRFPRCDILEVGAGTGGATQAMFTGLGGAYGSYTFTDISSGFFPQAKIKFADEVRRMIFKTLDIETDVVDQALTPATYDIIVASNVLHATRDIEASLKNVRKLLKPGGFLLLLEVTSVDKVLVPYLMGAVPGWWYFEDRWRKDTFSPLLTTGKWHEVLQASGFQTGTEHIFRDMEHPEDHLSSVMVARATDEDWMAFRECVPTSTTKFSANSLVIVKGKEENAISHGMALELKTRILGVCGDRVTVTIVDGLQTAAASSLLPSSMVIVLSDIESPLLGSPTSADWEALKIVFNGTSHDIFWVTTPKRVAVSDANIYLLAKDPQILDWSLGGDESPTGQLSSALLPNPACLFSPKKTYLFAGITSDLGLSVAKWMIQNGARSVALASRAPNIPKVWLEEMESLGATDVRCFSMDVTDAHSVKDVCDRIRDSMYPVAGVVFGAMVLNDTLLENMSFQTLQATMAPKVRGTYLVEQYYHETDLDFFIFMSSMSAIVGIRGQSNYCAGNMYGRAVVAGRRARGLAASTVDLSTVFGVGYFANAGASSLQTVHANLRGFNTLAIGEGDVLDAFHEAILRGPPNASATGDVIVGLGSETAVAIDQPPVSAAWHKDPRFGHFTARAGQKFDDRAAGGSAGGTSDMAKNVREKLSKTTTDEERLATLSSCFSAQIQDTMQLSSSSLRADVPLMDLGIDSLVAVDLRAWFFKELEVTVPVLSILNGESVRDLCKVVLSQV
;
A
#
# COMPACT_ATOMS: atom_id res chain seq x y z
N MET A 1 1.24 48.60 -20.93
CA MET A 1 -0.18 48.39 -20.57
C MET A 1 -0.91 49.71 -20.38
N ALA A 2 -0.36 50.68 -19.62
CA ALA A 2 -0.99 52.01 -19.44
C ALA A 2 -1.32 52.74 -20.74
N GLU A 3 -0.41 52.74 -21.73
CA GLU A 3 -0.64 53.34 -23.06
C GLU A 3 -1.70 52.62 -23.92
N ALA A 4 -2.08 51.40 -23.54
CA ALA A 4 -3.01 50.55 -24.29
C ALA A 4 -4.40 50.48 -23.63
N PHE A 5 -4.57 51.11 -22.47
CA PHE A 5 -5.81 51.06 -21.69
C PHE A 5 -6.75 52.19 -22.10
N ASP A 6 -7.90 51.82 -22.68
CA ASP A 6 -8.99 52.74 -22.98
C ASP A 6 -10.19 52.39 -22.10
N GLU A 7 -10.53 53.27 -21.18
CA GLU A 7 -11.57 53.07 -20.16
C GLU A 7 -12.97 52.81 -20.77
N THR A 8 -13.21 53.28 -22.00
CA THR A 8 -14.51 53.15 -22.69
C THR A 8 -14.62 51.89 -23.54
N ARG A 9 -13.49 51.33 -23.97
CA ARG A 9 -13.46 50.16 -24.86
C ARG A 9 -13.03 48.89 -24.16
N THR A 10 -12.23 48.96 -23.09
CA THR A 10 -11.67 47.78 -22.43
C THR A 10 -12.77 46.91 -21.78
N PRO A 11 -12.79 45.56 -21.98
CA PRO A 11 -13.76 44.69 -21.32
C PRO A 11 -13.71 44.81 -19.79
N TRP A 12 -14.87 44.74 -19.12
CA TRP A 12 -14.98 44.99 -17.67
C TRP A 12 -14.05 44.13 -16.81
N PHE A 13 -13.81 42.87 -17.18
CA PHE A 13 -12.93 41.96 -16.44
C PHE A 13 -11.45 42.29 -16.66
N ILE A 14 -11.08 42.81 -17.84
CA ILE A 14 -9.73 43.34 -18.11
C ILE A 14 -9.52 44.65 -17.32
N ARG A 15 -10.58 45.46 -17.14
CA ARG A 15 -10.53 46.62 -16.25
C ARG A 15 -10.27 46.23 -14.80
N ARG A 16 -10.96 45.19 -14.29
CA ARG A 16 -10.67 44.63 -12.96
C ARG A 16 -9.24 44.12 -12.82
N PHE A 17 -8.74 43.42 -13.85
CA PHE A 17 -7.35 42.97 -13.89
C PHE A 17 -6.36 44.13 -13.85
N TRP A 18 -6.63 45.20 -14.60
CA TRP A 18 -5.82 46.42 -14.60
C TRP A 18 -5.84 47.11 -13.23
N GLU A 19 -7.02 47.28 -12.61
CA GLU A 19 -7.18 47.85 -11.27
C GLU A 19 -6.41 47.04 -10.22
N TRP A 20 -6.52 45.71 -10.24
CA TRP A 20 -5.75 44.84 -9.35
C TRP A 20 -4.24 44.99 -9.56
N LEU A 21 -3.78 44.98 -10.81
CA LEU A 21 -2.36 45.12 -11.13
C LEU A 21 -1.84 46.48 -10.64
N HIS A 22 -2.57 47.56 -10.90
CA HIS A 22 -2.22 48.90 -10.45
C HIS A 22 -2.24 49.02 -8.92
N HIS A 23 -3.23 48.42 -8.24
CA HIS A 23 -3.27 48.36 -6.78
C HIS A 23 -2.05 47.62 -6.21
N ARG A 24 -1.64 46.52 -6.85
CA ARG A 24 -0.47 45.73 -6.44
C ARG A 24 0.87 46.41 -6.74
N LEU A 25 0.94 47.27 -7.76
CA LEU A 25 2.15 47.99 -8.14
C LEU A 25 2.28 49.37 -7.45
N GLU A 26 1.18 50.04 -7.09
CA GLU A 26 1.17 51.47 -6.68
C GLU A 26 0.38 51.81 -5.38
N GLY A 27 -0.27 50.86 -4.69
CA GLY A 27 -1.19 51.14 -3.58
C GLY A 27 -0.56 51.64 -2.24
N PRO A 28 -1.34 52.29 -1.34
CA PRO A 28 -0.87 52.80 -0.04
C PRO A 28 -0.76 51.66 0.98
N GLY A 29 0.49 51.29 1.28
CA GLY A 29 0.89 50.00 1.85
C GLY A 29 1.99 49.36 0.98
N GLY A 30 2.04 49.77 -0.28
CA GLY A 30 3.10 49.55 -1.25
C GLY A 30 4.28 50.50 -1.03
N GLY A 31 5.26 50.04 -0.27
CA GLY A 31 6.60 50.07 -0.84
C GLY A 31 6.62 49.13 -2.05
N PRO A 32 7.57 49.24 -3.00
CA PRO A 32 7.73 48.17 -3.97
C PRO A 32 7.81 46.88 -3.15
N HIS A 33 6.94 45.89 -3.40
CA HIS A 33 7.33 44.54 -3.07
C HIS A 33 8.61 44.35 -3.85
N SER A 34 9.76 44.53 -3.19
CA SER A 34 11.05 44.74 -3.84
C SER A 34 11.44 43.53 -4.70
N ASN A 35 10.69 42.44 -4.60
CA ASN A 35 10.83 41.21 -5.36
C ASN A 35 10.13 41.22 -6.74
N TYR A 36 9.12 42.05 -7.00
CA TYR A 36 8.35 42.03 -8.26
C TYR A 36 8.50 43.28 -9.12
N VAL A 37 8.64 44.47 -8.51
CA VAL A 37 9.11 45.68 -9.18
C VAL A 37 10.51 45.96 -8.66
N ASN A 38 11.48 45.18 -9.14
CA ASN A 38 12.87 45.33 -8.72
C ASN A 38 13.63 46.21 -9.74
N PRO A 39 14.48 47.16 -9.32
CA PRO A 39 15.41 47.95 -10.17
C PRO A 39 16.39 47.15 -11.07
N TRP A 40 16.18 45.85 -11.30
CA TRP A 40 17.05 44.97 -12.10
C TRP A 40 16.69 45.05 -13.58
N ALA A 41 15.47 45.51 -13.91
CA ALA A 41 15.04 45.73 -15.29
C ALA A 41 15.82 46.86 -15.98
N SER A 42 16.39 47.79 -15.21
CA SER A 42 17.20 48.92 -15.70
C SER A 42 18.70 48.63 -15.76
N ASP A 43 19.19 47.51 -15.19
CA ASP A 43 20.59 47.04 -15.33
C ASP A 43 20.68 45.98 -16.45
N PRO A 44 21.27 46.32 -17.62
CA PRO A 44 21.38 45.41 -18.75
C PRO A 44 22.12 44.10 -18.42
N ALA A 45 23.14 44.14 -17.56
CA ALA A 45 23.95 42.97 -17.23
C ALA A 45 23.18 41.96 -16.36
N ARG A 46 22.43 42.46 -15.37
CA ARG A 46 21.54 41.63 -14.55
C ARG A 46 20.37 41.08 -15.35
N ARG A 47 19.78 41.87 -16.25
CA ARG A 47 18.74 41.40 -17.18
C ARG A 47 19.25 40.26 -18.06
N SER A 48 20.43 40.40 -18.67
CA SER A 48 21.04 39.31 -19.46
C SER A 48 21.36 38.07 -18.62
N SER A 49 21.77 38.24 -17.36
CA SER A 49 21.97 37.10 -16.44
C SER A 49 20.67 36.39 -16.08
N LEU A 50 19.59 37.14 -15.85
CA LEU A 50 18.27 36.57 -15.57
C LEU A 50 17.72 35.82 -16.79
N MET A 51 17.81 36.43 -17.98
CA MET A 51 17.35 35.78 -19.22
C MET A 51 18.10 34.47 -19.49
N ARG A 52 19.41 34.41 -19.25
CA ARG A 52 20.17 33.15 -19.32
C ARG A 52 19.68 32.08 -18.35
N ARG A 53 19.15 32.46 -17.18
CA ARG A 53 18.55 31.51 -16.22
C ARG A 53 17.17 31.06 -16.69
N VAL A 54 16.35 31.98 -17.21
CA VAL A 54 15.04 31.68 -17.81
C VAL A 54 15.20 30.73 -19.00
N ASP A 55 16.17 30.96 -19.87
CA ASP A 55 16.45 30.10 -21.04
C ASP A 55 16.71 28.64 -20.62
N ARG A 56 17.39 28.41 -19.48
CA ARG A 56 17.64 27.06 -18.94
C ARG A 56 16.37 26.34 -18.50
N ILE A 57 15.32 27.07 -18.12
CA ILE A 57 14.06 26.52 -17.63
C ILE A 57 12.90 26.75 -18.62
N LYS A 58 13.17 27.20 -19.83
CA LYS A 58 12.16 27.52 -20.85
C LYS A 58 11.32 26.32 -21.30
N HIS A 59 11.84 25.11 -21.11
CA HIS A 59 11.11 23.86 -21.35
C HIS A 59 9.97 23.62 -20.34
N ARG A 60 9.98 24.31 -19.19
CA ARG A 60 8.98 24.14 -18.14
C ARG A 60 7.67 24.84 -18.49
N VAL A 61 6.55 24.20 -18.18
CA VAL A 61 5.21 24.70 -18.54
C VAL A 61 4.89 26.05 -17.90
N GLU A 62 5.38 26.33 -16.69
CA GLU A 62 5.18 27.61 -16.00
C GLU A 62 5.78 28.78 -16.79
N VAL A 63 6.92 28.56 -17.44
CA VAL A 63 7.58 29.58 -18.27
C VAL A 63 6.87 29.72 -19.61
N GLN A 64 6.51 28.60 -20.24
CA GLN A 64 5.79 28.58 -21.51
C GLN A 64 4.45 29.32 -21.42
N ILE A 65 3.67 29.05 -20.38
CA ILE A 65 2.36 29.67 -20.19
C ILE A 65 2.48 31.17 -19.85
N LEU A 66 3.49 31.55 -19.08
CA LEU A 66 3.79 32.96 -18.80
C LEU A 66 4.16 33.74 -20.08
N GLU A 67 5.05 33.19 -20.91
CA GLU A 67 5.41 33.80 -22.20
C GLU A 67 4.20 33.90 -23.13
N ALA A 68 3.36 32.86 -23.18
CA ALA A 68 2.16 32.83 -24.01
C ALA A 68 1.13 33.89 -23.60
N VAL A 69 0.87 34.05 -22.29
CA VAL A 69 -0.01 35.10 -21.76
C VAL A 69 0.59 36.48 -22.02
N ALA A 70 1.88 36.68 -21.72
CA ALA A 70 2.57 37.96 -21.93
C ALA A 70 2.55 38.43 -23.39
N ALA A 71 2.68 37.50 -24.34
CA ALA A 71 2.62 37.80 -25.77
C ALA A 71 1.21 38.20 -26.26
N ASN A 72 0.15 37.80 -25.55
CA ASN A 72 -1.24 38.00 -25.98
C ASN A 72 -2.00 39.04 -25.14
N ILE A 73 -1.54 39.35 -23.92
CA ILE A 73 -2.30 40.20 -23.00
C ILE A 73 -2.53 41.62 -23.53
N LEU A 74 -1.52 42.23 -24.16
CA LEU A 74 -1.66 43.58 -24.73
C LEU A 74 -2.64 43.62 -25.91
N ARG A 75 -2.63 42.57 -26.74
CA ARG A 75 -3.56 42.41 -27.86
C ARG A 75 -5.01 42.35 -27.36
N VAL A 76 -5.25 41.56 -26.32
CA VAL A 76 -6.58 41.43 -25.68
C VAL A 76 -7.01 42.73 -25.02
N MET A 77 -6.11 43.45 -24.36
CA MET A 77 -6.41 44.78 -23.80
C MET A 77 -6.83 45.79 -24.88
N ARG A 78 -6.22 45.72 -26.07
CA ARG A 78 -6.51 46.61 -27.20
C ARG A 78 -7.71 46.17 -28.06
N GLN A 79 -8.33 45.04 -27.74
CA GLN A 79 -9.37 44.39 -28.55
C GLN A 79 -8.94 44.13 -30.01
N GLU A 80 -7.67 43.80 -30.20
CA GLU A 80 -7.16 43.36 -31.50
C GLU A 80 -7.62 41.91 -31.78
N ASP A 81 -7.99 41.62 -33.03
CA ASP A 81 -8.47 40.29 -33.46
C ASP A 81 -7.48 39.16 -33.08
N GLY A 82 -8.03 37.99 -32.75
CA GLY A 82 -7.26 36.79 -32.40
C GLY A 82 -7.83 36.03 -31.19
N PRO A 83 -7.08 35.06 -30.63
CA PRO A 83 -7.60 34.18 -29.59
C PRO A 83 -7.90 34.91 -28.27
N THR A 84 -8.82 34.40 -27.46
CA THR A 84 -8.96 34.83 -26.06
C THR A 84 -7.79 34.34 -25.21
N ILE A 85 -7.56 34.92 -24.02
CA ILE A 85 -6.54 34.38 -23.11
C ILE A 85 -6.86 32.93 -22.71
N LEU A 86 -8.14 32.61 -22.50
CA LEU A 86 -8.56 31.25 -22.17
C LEU A 86 -8.18 30.25 -23.29
N GLU A 87 -8.42 30.60 -24.55
CA GLU A 87 -7.99 29.78 -25.69
C GLU A 87 -6.47 29.65 -25.77
N VAL A 88 -5.72 30.70 -25.41
CA VAL A 88 -4.25 30.64 -25.33
C VAL A 88 -3.80 29.65 -24.25
N LEU A 89 -4.43 29.64 -23.08
CA LEU A 89 -4.12 28.71 -21.99
C LEU A 89 -4.37 27.24 -22.37
N PHE A 90 -5.38 26.96 -23.22
CA PHE A 90 -5.70 25.61 -23.69
C PHE A 90 -4.79 25.08 -24.81
N ARG A 91 -3.97 25.93 -25.45
CA ARG A 91 -3.05 25.47 -26.50
C ARG A 91 -2.02 24.51 -25.95
N ASN A 92 -1.71 23.44 -26.68
CA ASN A 92 -0.71 22.43 -26.33
C ASN A 92 -0.88 21.87 -24.91
N ASP A 93 -2.13 21.78 -24.44
CA ASP A 93 -2.51 21.37 -23.10
C ASP A 93 -1.82 22.15 -21.97
N MET A 94 -1.35 23.38 -22.21
CA MET A 94 -0.55 24.13 -21.23
C MET A 94 -1.24 24.26 -19.87
N LEU A 95 -2.56 24.52 -19.86
CA LEU A 95 -3.33 24.61 -18.62
C LEU A 95 -3.43 23.26 -17.88
N ALA A 96 -3.69 22.17 -18.60
CA ALA A 96 -3.74 20.83 -18.00
C ALA A 96 -2.37 20.41 -17.46
N ARG A 97 -1.32 20.67 -18.24
CA ARG A 97 0.09 20.42 -17.89
C ARG A 97 0.51 21.27 -16.69
N LEU A 98 0.06 22.52 -16.57
CA LEU A 98 0.30 23.37 -15.39
C LEU A 98 -0.29 22.76 -14.11
N TYR A 99 -1.43 22.06 -14.19
CA TYR A 99 -2.02 21.40 -13.02
C TYR A 99 -1.33 20.08 -12.63
N VAL A 100 -0.55 19.46 -13.53
CA VAL A 100 -0.01 18.09 -13.35
C VAL A 100 1.53 18.03 -13.32
N GLU A 101 2.22 18.71 -14.25
CA GLU A 101 3.67 18.61 -14.44
C GLU A 101 4.55 19.40 -13.44
N PRO A 102 4.18 20.62 -12.98
CA PRO A 102 5.15 21.49 -12.32
C PRO A 102 5.30 21.24 -10.82
N ALA A 103 6.41 21.75 -10.26
CA ALA A 103 6.69 21.78 -8.82
C ALA A 103 5.62 22.52 -8.00
N MET A 104 4.84 23.39 -8.65
CA MET A 104 3.84 24.28 -8.04
C MET A 104 2.62 23.53 -7.49
N TYR A 105 1.97 22.68 -8.31
CA TYR A 105 0.77 21.93 -7.90
C TYR A 105 1.04 20.46 -7.57
N ALA A 106 2.13 19.87 -8.08
CA ALA A 106 2.42 18.45 -7.87
C ALA A 106 2.53 18.06 -6.40
N ARG A 107 3.09 18.94 -5.55
CA ARG A 107 3.19 18.66 -4.11
C ARG A 107 1.86 18.79 -3.39
N ALA A 108 1.08 19.82 -3.72
CA ALA A 108 -0.24 20.01 -3.15
C ALA A 108 -1.18 18.86 -3.53
N ASN A 109 -1.18 18.45 -4.80
CA ASN A 109 -1.87 17.26 -5.30
C ASN A 109 -1.41 15.98 -4.57
N ARG A 110 -0.11 15.82 -4.31
CA ARG A 110 0.39 14.70 -3.51
C ARG A 110 -0.16 14.70 -2.08
N TYR A 111 -0.26 15.86 -1.42
CA TYR A 111 -0.90 15.96 -0.11
C TYR A 111 -2.38 15.60 -0.18
N LEU A 112 -3.09 16.05 -1.23
CA LEU A 112 -4.49 15.72 -1.46
C LEU A 112 -4.70 14.20 -1.53
N GLY A 113 -3.92 13.52 -2.38
CA GLY A 113 -3.95 12.05 -2.50
C GLY A 113 -3.59 11.32 -1.20
N ARG A 114 -2.58 11.80 -0.45
CA ARG A 114 -2.19 11.19 0.83
C ARG A 114 -3.23 11.35 1.93
N VAL A 115 -3.89 12.51 2.00
CA VAL A 115 -4.97 12.70 2.97
C VAL A 115 -6.16 11.80 2.60
N ALA A 116 -6.47 11.69 1.31
CA ALA A 116 -7.48 10.76 0.84
C ALA A 116 -7.12 9.30 1.18
N SER A 117 -5.87 8.90 1.02
CA SER A 117 -5.40 7.54 1.36
C SER A 117 -5.54 7.25 2.86
N LEU A 118 -5.25 8.23 3.72
CA LEU A 118 -5.47 8.15 5.17
C LEU A 118 -6.93 7.90 5.54
N ILE A 119 -7.84 8.62 4.88
CA ILE A 119 -9.28 8.46 5.11
C ILE A 119 -9.74 7.10 4.57
N ALA A 120 -9.31 6.74 3.36
CA ALA A 120 -9.61 5.46 2.73
C ALA A 120 -9.05 4.26 3.52
N HIS A 121 -7.89 4.38 4.16
CA HIS A 121 -7.37 3.33 5.04
C HIS A 121 -8.34 3.02 6.18
N ARG A 122 -9.00 4.05 6.73
CA ARG A 122 -10.03 3.87 7.76
C ARG A 122 -11.39 3.44 7.17
N PHE A 123 -11.68 3.86 5.94
CA PHE A 123 -12.93 3.66 5.21
C PHE A 123 -12.66 3.16 3.77
N PRO A 124 -12.22 1.90 3.58
CA PRO A 124 -11.66 1.40 2.30
C PRO A 124 -12.67 1.21 1.17
N ARG A 125 -13.90 1.73 1.35
CA ARG A 125 -15.02 1.66 0.41
C ARG A 125 -15.79 2.98 0.38
N CYS A 126 -15.08 4.09 0.62
CA CYS A 126 -15.67 5.43 0.62
C CYS A 126 -16.22 5.80 -0.77
N ASP A 127 -17.37 6.46 -0.78
CA ASP A 127 -17.95 7.09 -1.97
C ASP A 127 -17.43 8.52 -2.08
N ILE A 128 -16.88 8.85 -3.24
CA ILE A 128 -16.13 10.10 -3.45
C ILE A 128 -16.81 10.93 -4.55
N LEU A 129 -16.91 12.24 -4.36
CA LEU A 129 -17.30 13.19 -5.41
C LEU A 129 -16.22 14.25 -5.59
N GLU A 130 -15.85 14.54 -6.83
CA GLU A 130 -14.95 15.63 -7.17
C GLU A 130 -15.76 16.76 -7.84
N VAL A 131 -15.70 17.96 -7.27
CA VAL A 131 -16.32 19.17 -7.82
C VAL A 131 -15.35 19.84 -8.78
N GLY A 132 -15.77 20.06 -10.03
CA GLY A 132 -14.97 20.75 -11.05
C GLY A 132 -13.66 20.02 -11.38
N ALA A 133 -13.76 18.72 -11.66
CA ALA A 133 -12.61 17.87 -11.93
C ALA A 133 -11.83 18.29 -13.20
N GLY A 134 -12.49 18.94 -14.16
CA GLY A 134 -11.86 19.55 -15.33
C GLY A 134 -10.93 18.59 -16.08
N THR A 135 -9.65 18.95 -16.16
CA THR A 135 -8.60 18.17 -16.86
C THR A 135 -8.13 16.93 -16.09
N GLY A 136 -8.65 16.70 -14.89
CA GLY A 136 -8.35 15.54 -14.05
C GLY A 136 -7.00 15.60 -13.34
N GLY A 137 -6.52 16.80 -12.99
CA GLY A 137 -5.26 16.97 -12.27
C GLY A 137 -5.34 16.46 -10.83
N ALA A 138 -6.37 16.89 -10.09
CA ALA A 138 -6.65 16.38 -8.76
C ALA A 138 -7.16 14.93 -8.79
N THR A 139 -8.02 14.57 -9.76
CA THR A 139 -8.43 13.17 -10.02
C THR A 139 -7.24 12.21 -10.08
N GLN A 140 -6.21 12.55 -10.86
CA GLN A 140 -5.01 11.70 -10.98
C GLN A 140 -4.31 11.51 -9.64
N ALA A 141 -4.16 12.58 -8.87
CA ALA A 141 -3.53 12.51 -7.55
C ALA A 141 -4.39 11.76 -6.52
N MET A 142 -5.71 11.89 -6.61
CA MET A 142 -6.65 11.12 -5.82
C MET A 142 -6.52 9.63 -6.14
N PHE A 143 -6.47 9.22 -7.41
CA PHE A 143 -6.25 7.82 -7.77
C PHE A 143 -4.87 7.30 -7.35
N THR A 144 -3.80 8.10 -7.51
CA THR A 144 -2.48 7.74 -6.98
C THR A 144 -2.49 7.54 -5.47
N GLY A 145 -3.26 8.34 -4.72
CA GLY A 145 -3.36 8.22 -3.27
C GLY A 145 -4.29 7.10 -2.81
N LEU A 146 -5.48 6.99 -3.40
CA LEU A 146 -6.51 6.03 -3.01
C LEU A 146 -6.17 4.60 -3.44
N GLY A 147 -5.44 4.43 -4.54
CA GLY A 147 -5.24 3.14 -5.18
C GLY A 147 -6.58 2.44 -5.41
N GLY A 148 -6.74 1.23 -4.87
CA GLY A 148 -8.01 0.49 -4.95
C GLY A 148 -9.00 0.73 -3.80
N ALA A 149 -8.66 1.53 -2.79
CA ALA A 149 -9.37 1.60 -1.50
C ALA A 149 -10.56 2.58 -1.49
N TYR A 150 -11.41 2.53 -2.51
CA TYR A 150 -12.62 3.35 -2.62
C TYR A 150 -13.76 2.59 -3.31
N GLY A 151 -15.00 2.99 -3.02
CA GLY A 151 -16.21 2.35 -3.54
C GLY A 151 -16.60 2.90 -4.91
N SER A 152 -16.78 4.22 -5.00
CA SER A 152 -17.15 4.92 -6.23
C SER A 152 -16.47 6.29 -6.32
N TYR A 153 -16.25 6.77 -7.55
CA TYR A 153 -15.68 8.09 -7.81
C TYR A 153 -16.57 8.87 -8.79
N THR A 154 -17.37 9.81 -8.26
CA THR A 154 -18.21 10.69 -9.07
C THR A 154 -17.39 11.87 -9.58
N PHE A 155 -16.99 11.78 -10.84
CA PHE A 155 -16.30 12.83 -11.57
C PHE A 155 -17.31 13.86 -12.09
N THR A 156 -17.21 15.10 -11.62
CA THR A 156 -18.16 16.15 -12.01
C THR A 156 -17.51 17.42 -12.53
N ASP A 157 -18.20 18.09 -13.43
CA ASP A 157 -17.82 19.40 -13.99
C ASP A 157 -19.09 20.13 -14.46
N ILE A 158 -19.04 21.45 -14.65
CA ILE A 158 -20.19 22.25 -15.10
C ILE A 158 -20.67 21.79 -16.49
N SER A 159 -19.74 21.29 -17.32
CA SER A 159 -20.05 20.76 -18.65
C SER A 159 -19.49 19.35 -18.85
N SER A 160 -20.08 18.59 -19.76
CA SER A 160 -19.61 17.24 -20.11
C SER A 160 -18.35 17.24 -21.00
N GLY A 161 -17.79 18.42 -21.33
CA GLY A 161 -16.70 18.57 -22.31
C GLY A 161 -15.44 17.77 -21.98
N PHE A 162 -15.12 17.59 -20.70
CA PHE A 162 -13.93 16.85 -20.25
C PHE A 162 -14.14 15.33 -20.13
N PHE A 163 -15.39 14.85 -20.16
CA PHE A 163 -15.69 13.44 -19.85
C PHE A 163 -15.08 12.46 -20.85
N PRO A 164 -15.09 12.68 -22.18
CA PRO A 164 -14.48 11.75 -23.12
C PRO A 164 -12.97 11.57 -22.89
N GLN A 165 -12.25 12.67 -22.67
CA GLN A 165 -10.81 12.63 -22.43
C GLN A 165 -10.48 12.02 -21.06
N ALA A 166 -11.28 12.31 -20.03
CA ALA A 166 -11.14 11.69 -18.72
C ALA A 166 -11.36 10.17 -18.77
N LYS A 167 -12.35 9.67 -19.52
CA LYS A 167 -12.56 8.23 -19.71
C LYS A 167 -11.38 7.53 -20.37
N ILE A 168 -10.71 8.20 -21.30
CA ILE A 168 -9.49 7.68 -21.95
C ILE A 168 -8.32 7.71 -20.97
N LYS A 169 -8.14 8.84 -20.27
CA LYS A 169 -7.03 9.06 -19.33
C LYS A 169 -7.08 8.12 -18.13
N PHE A 170 -8.28 7.78 -17.65
CA PHE A 170 -8.50 6.95 -16.46
C PHE A 170 -9.20 5.62 -16.80
N ALA A 171 -8.84 5.02 -17.94
CA ALA A 171 -9.49 3.81 -18.44
C ALA A 171 -9.48 2.66 -17.41
N ASP A 172 -8.41 2.54 -16.62
CA ASP A 172 -8.26 1.49 -15.60
C ASP A 172 -9.23 1.64 -14.42
N GLU A 173 -9.66 2.88 -14.14
CA GLU A 173 -10.55 3.21 -13.02
C GLU A 173 -11.99 3.43 -13.46
N VAL A 174 -12.26 3.50 -14.77
CA VAL A 174 -13.56 3.89 -15.35
C VAL A 174 -14.74 3.07 -14.84
N ARG A 175 -14.51 1.79 -14.49
CA ARG A 175 -15.55 0.88 -13.95
C ARG A 175 -16.10 1.32 -12.58
N ARG A 176 -15.34 2.13 -11.83
CA ARG A 176 -15.72 2.71 -10.54
C ARG A 176 -16.08 4.19 -10.66
N MET A 177 -15.95 4.77 -11.85
CA MET A 177 -16.22 6.18 -12.09
C MET A 177 -17.67 6.43 -12.53
N ILE A 178 -18.26 7.48 -11.98
CA ILE A 178 -19.57 8.01 -12.38
C ILE A 178 -19.35 9.40 -12.95
N PHE A 179 -19.73 9.62 -14.22
CA PHE A 179 -19.59 10.94 -14.86
C PHE A 179 -20.91 11.67 -14.80
N LYS A 180 -20.91 12.88 -14.24
CA LYS A 180 -22.13 13.68 -14.09
C LYS A 180 -21.83 15.17 -14.13
N THR A 181 -22.68 15.95 -14.81
CA THR A 181 -22.56 17.41 -14.77
C THR A 181 -22.99 17.94 -13.40
N LEU A 182 -22.25 18.91 -12.86
CA LEU A 182 -22.54 19.57 -11.59
C LEU A 182 -22.15 21.04 -11.66
N ASP A 183 -23.16 21.91 -11.52
CA ASP A 183 -22.97 23.31 -11.14
C ASP A 183 -23.19 23.44 -9.63
N ILE A 184 -22.08 23.57 -8.89
CA ILE A 184 -22.12 23.62 -7.41
C ILE A 184 -22.78 24.90 -6.86
N GLU A 185 -22.98 25.93 -7.70
CA GLU A 185 -23.68 27.16 -7.30
C GLU A 185 -25.20 26.96 -7.19
N THR A 186 -25.74 25.93 -7.86
CA THR A 186 -27.17 25.63 -7.85
C THR A 186 -27.51 24.47 -6.92
N ASP A 187 -28.79 24.31 -6.54
CA ASP A 187 -29.17 23.24 -5.61
C ASP A 187 -28.83 21.86 -6.20
N VAL A 188 -28.11 21.06 -5.42
CA VAL A 188 -27.63 19.74 -5.81
C VAL A 188 -28.77 18.72 -5.94
N VAL A 189 -29.87 18.93 -5.23
CA VAL A 189 -31.05 18.05 -5.30
C VAL A 189 -31.74 18.21 -6.65
N ASP A 190 -31.85 19.44 -7.15
CA ASP A 190 -32.44 19.74 -8.47
C ASP A 190 -31.59 19.17 -9.61
N GLN A 191 -30.30 18.94 -9.35
CA GLN A 191 -29.36 18.29 -10.26
C GLN A 191 -29.32 16.75 -10.10
N ALA A 192 -30.31 16.18 -9.42
CA ALA A 192 -30.47 14.74 -9.15
C ALA A 192 -29.29 14.11 -8.39
N LEU A 193 -28.60 14.85 -7.52
CA LEU A 193 -27.67 14.28 -6.56
C LEU A 193 -28.37 14.06 -5.23
N THR A 194 -28.14 12.88 -4.64
CA THR A 194 -28.73 12.52 -3.35
C THR A 194 -27.92 13.16 -2.21
N PRO A 195 -28.54 13.91 -1.30
CA PRO A 195 -27.87 14.41 -0.09
C PRO A 195 -27.25 13.28 0.75
N ALA A 196 -26.25 13.59 1.56
CA ALA A 196 -25.58 12.67 2.49
C ALA A 196 -25.12 11.34 1.84
N THR A 197 -24.58 11.42 0.62
CA THR A 197 -24.15 10.23 -0.15
C THR A 197 -22.65 10.00 -0.09
N TYR A 198 -21.85 11.06 0.03
CA TYR A 198 -20.41 10.96 -0.13
C TYR A 198 -19.69 10.97 1.21
N ASP A 199 -18.68 10.11 1.34
CA ASP A 199 -17.76 10.07 2.47
C ASP A 199 -16.65 11.12 2.30
N ILE A 200 -16.24 11.37 1.06
CA ILE A 200 -15.23 12.36 0.70
C ILE A 200 -15.75 13.23 -0.44
N ILE A 201 -15.63 14.56 -0.32
CA ILE A 201 -15.74 15.49 -1.42
C ILE A 201 -14.40 16.18 -1.64
N VAL A 202 -13.96 16.22 -2.89
CA VAL A 202 -12.74 16.88 -3.31
C VAL A 202 -13.10 18.13 -4.11
N ALA A 203 -12.46 19.24 -3.79
CA ALA A 203 -12.58 20.48 -4.55
C ALA A 203 -11.17 21.07 -4.72
N SER A 204 -10.71 21.18 -5.96
CA SER A 204 -9.34 21.64 -6.26
C SER A 204 -9.37 22.85 -7.19
N ASN A 205 -9.05 24.03 -6.65
CA ASN A 205 -9.00 25.31 -7.35
C ASN A 205 -10.30 25.61 -8.10
N VAL A 206 -11.44 25.35 -7.46
CA VAL A 206 -12.77 25.43 -8.06
C VAL A 206 -13.71 26.34 -7.27
N LEU A 207 -13.62 26.36 -5.94
CA LEU A 207 -14.57 27.09 -5.12
C LEU A 207 -14.26 28.58 -5.11
N HIS A 208 -13.00 28.99 -5.25
CA HIS A 208 -12.68 30.41 -5.43
C HIS A 208 -13.26 31.01 -6.72
N ALA A 209 -13.63 30.18 -7.71
CA ALA A 209 -14.17 30.64 -8.98
C ALA A 209 -15.69 30.84 -8.95
N THR A 210 -16.38 30.39 -7.89
CA THR A 210 -17.83 30.54 -7.78
C THR A 210 -18.22 31.97 -7.40
N ARG A 211 -19.47 32.36 -7.67
CA ARG A 211 -19.97 33.71 -7.33
C ARG A 211 -20.11 33.93 -5.82
N ASP A 212 -20.54 32.88 -5.11
CA ASP A 212 -20.67 32.85 -3.66
C ASP A 212 -20.10 31.54 -3.08
N ILE A 213 -18.97 31.68 -2.37
CA ILE A 213 -18.27 30.53 -1.76
C ILE A 213 -19.13 29.89 -0.67
N GLU A 214 -19.82 30.68 0.14
CA GLU A 214 -20.61 30.18 1.27
C GLU A 214 -21.81 29.38 0.77
N ALA A 215 -22.51 29.87 -0.25
CA ALA A 215 -23.60 29.16 -0.90
C ALA A 215 -23.11 27.83 -1.53
N SER A 216 -21.97 27.87 -2.23
CA SER A 216 -21.36 26.68 -2.84
C SER A 216 -20.95 25.64 -1.79
N LEU A 217 -20.33 26.07 -0.69
CA LEU A 217 -19.94 25.19 0.41
C LEU A 217 -21.15 24.60 1.15
N LYS A 218 -22.28 25.33 1.24
CA LYS A 218 -23.53 24.77 1.77
C LYS A 218 -24.05 23.62 0.89
N ASN A 219 -23.93 23.73 -0.43
CA ASN A 219 -24.25 22.65 -1.35
C ASN A 219 -23.30 21.45 -1.22
N VAL A 220 -21.99 21.71 -1.08
CA VAL A 220 -20.99 20.66 -0.73
C VAL A 220 -21.37 19.97 0.58
N ARG A 221 -21.73 20.73 1.62
CA ARG A 221 -22.11 20.20 2.94
C ARG A 221 -23.35 19.32 2.90
N LYS A 222 -24.34 19.62 2.03
CA LYS A 222 -25.54 18.79 1.81
C LYS A 222 -25.19 17.40 1.27
N LEU A 223 -24.16 17.29 0.44
CA LEU A 223 -23.77 16.04 -0.24
C LEU A 223 -22.94 15.11 0.65
N LEU A 224 -22.23 15.63 1.64
CA LEU A 224 -21.44 14.85 2.59
C LEU A 224 -22.32 14.13 3.62
N LYS A 225 -22.00 12.86 3.90
CA LYS A 225 -22.51 12.14 5.07
C LYS A 225 -22.11 12.87 6.37
N PRO A 226 -22.87 12.72 7.46
CA PRO A 226 -22.42 13.14 8.78
C PRO A 226 -21.04 12.51 9.10
N GLY A 227 -20.05 13.35 9.41
CA GLY A 227 -18.67 12.96 9.63
C GLY A 227 -17.80 12.82 8.38
N GLY A 228 -18.36 13.02 7.19
CA GLY A 228 -17.64 13.00 5.92
C GLY A 228 -16.63 14.14 5.79
N PHE A 229 -15.70 14.01 4.84
CA PHE A 229 -14.55 14.89 4.69
C PHE A 229 -14.64 15.74 3.43
N LEU A 230 -14.40 17.04 3.57
CA LEU A 230 -14.09 17.94 2.46
C LEU A 230 -12.58 18.09 2.38
N LEU A 231 -12.01 17.69 1.24
CA LEU A 231 -10.62 17.94 0.88
C LEU A 231 -10.56 19.11 -0.11
N LEU A 232 -10.09 20.26 0.38
CA LEU A 232 -10.10 21.51 -0.34
C LEU A 232 -8.66 21.94 -0.69
N LEU A 233 -8.31 21.87 -1.96
CA LEU A 233 -7.04 22.41 -2.47
C LEU A 233 -7.30 23.77 -3.12
N GLU A 234 -6.74 24.84 -2.56
CA GLU A 234 -6.92 26.20 -3.08
C GLU A 234 -5.61 27.00 -3.07
N VAL A 235 -5.50 27.98 -3.96
CA VAL A 235 -4.46 29.00 -3.86
C VAL A 235 -4.78 29.92 -2.68
N THR A 236 -3.89 29.94 -1.69
CA THR A 236 -4.10 30.63 -0.41
C THR A 236 -3.13 31.78 -0.16
N SER A 237 -2.10 31.89 -0.99
CA SER A 237 -1.13 32.99 -0.94
C SER A 237 -1.62 34.17 -1.77
N VAL A 238 -2.46 35.01 -1.14
CA VAL A 238 -3.16 36.13 -1.78
C VAL A 238 -2.24 37.24 -2.30
N ASP A 239 -0.99 37.30 -1.83
CA ASP A 239 0.00 38.33 -2.20
C ASP A 239 0.89 37.94 -3.39
N LYS A 240 0.72 36.75 -3.96
CA LYS A 240 1.51 36.30 -5.12
C LYS A 240 0.89 36.80 -6.42
N VAL A 241 1.77 37.17 -7.36
CA VAL A 241 1.37 37.76 -8.65
C VAL A 241 1.11 36.69 -9.72
N LEU A 242 1.77 35.52 -9.62
CA LEU A 242 1.79 34.51 -10.69
C LEU A 242 0.40 34.05 -11.14
N VAL A 243 -0.42 33.51 -10.23
CA VAL A 243 -1.74 32.97 -10.59
C VAL A 243 -2.71 34.07 -11.04
N PRO A 244 -2.86 35.20 -10.31
CA PRO A 244 -3.73 36.28 -10.78
C PRO A 244 -3.25 36.91 -12.09
N TYR A 245 -1.94 36.90 -12.40
CA TYR A 245 -1.43 37.34 -13.70
C TYR A 245 -1.87 36.43 -14.85
N LEU A 246 -1.84 35.11 -14.64
CA LEU A 246 -2.26 34.13 -15.64
C LEU A 246 -3.78 34.14 -15.84
N MET A 247 -4.54 34.20 -14.75
CA MET A 247 -6.00 34.02 -14.77
C MET A 247 -6.80 35.32 -14.79
N GLY A 248 -6.24 36.44 -14.35
CA GLY A 248 -6.95 37.71 -14.22
C GLY A 248 -7.46 38.27 -15.55
N ALA A 249 -6.91 37.82 -16.67
CA ALA A 249 -7.43 38.19 -17.99
C ALA A 249 -8.60 37.32 -18.48
N VAL A 250 -9.10 36.41 -17.65
CA VAL A 250 -10.26 35.55 -17.93
C VAL A 250 -11.47 36.09 -17.15
N PRO A 251 -12.66 36.22 -17.78
CA PRO A 251 -13.85 36.75 -17.10
C PRO A 251 -14.20 36.02 -15.80
N GLY A 252 -14.07 34.68 -15.80
CA GLY A 252 -14.41 33.81 -14.66
C GLY A 252 -13.65 34.10 -13.38
N TRP A 253 -12.48 34.74 -13.46
CA TRP A 253 -11.68 35.11 -12.29
C TRP A 253 -12.34 36.20 -11.42
N TRP A 254 -13.31 36.94 -11.97
CA TRP A 254 -13.90 38.13 -11.35
C TRP A 254 -15.40 38.03 -11.09
N TYR A 255 -16.00 36.83 -11.16
CA TYR A 255 -17.44 36.64 -10.96
C TYR A 255 -17.89 36.69 -9.49
N PHE A 256 -16.97 36.83 -8.53
CA PHE A 256 -17.31 36.83 -7.12
C PHE A 256 -18.14 38.05 -6.70
N GLU A 257 -19.19 37.80 -5.91
CA GLU A 257 -20.14 38.83 -5.44
C GLU A 257 -20.37 38.75 -3.92
N ASP A 258 -19.80 37.74 -3.25
CA ASP A 258 -20.05 37.48 -1.83
C ASP A 258 -19.37 38.47 -0.86
N ARG A 259 -19.88 38.46 0.38
CA ARG A 259 -19.40 39.31 1.47
C ARG A 259 -17.95 39.04 1.89
N TRP A 260 -17.38 37.90 1.52
CA TRP A 260 -16.03 37.49 1.92
C TRP A 260 -14.97 38.10 1.03
N ARG A 261 -15.33 38.36 -0.23
CA ARG A 261 -14.43 38.85 -1.28
C ARG A 261 -14.78 40.24 -1.81
N LYS A 262 -16.00 40.75 -1.60
CA LYS A 262 -16.46 42.05 -2.13
C LYS A 262 -15.54 43.25 -1.84
N ASP A 263 -14.85 43.24 -0.70
CA ASP A 263 -13.96 44.33 -0.27
C ASP A 263 -12.48 44.02 -0.60
N THR A 264 -12.24 42.96 -1.37
CA THR A 264 -10.91 42.49 -1.77
C THR A 264 -10.69 42.67 -3.27
N PHE A 265 -9.45 42.90 -3.68
CA PHE A 265 -9.06 42.94 -5.10
C PHE A 265 -8.72 41.55 -5.66
N SER A 266 -9.19 40.44 -5.05
CA SER A 266 -8.74 39.09 -5.40
C SER A 266 -9.84 38.05 -5.14
N PRO A 267 -10.04 37.05 -6.02
CA PRO A 267 -10.97 35.95 -5.74
C PRO A 267 -10.45 34.99 -4.66
N LEU A 268 -9.16 35.10 -4.33
CA LEU A 268 -8.45 34.19 -3.43
C LEU A 268 -8.63 34.58 -1.96
N LEU A 269 -8.72 33.58 -1.09
CA LEU A 269 -8.80 33.74 0.35
C LEU A 269 -7.56 33.14 1.04
N THR A 270 -7.14 33.74 2.14
CA THR A 270 -6.14 33.13 3.03
C THR A 270 -6.73 31.91 3.74
N THR A 271 -5.88 31.03 4.27
CA THR A 271 -6.37 29.86 5.04
C THR A 271 -7.23 30.25 6.24
N GLY A 272 -6.95 31.40 6.87
CA GLY A 272 -7.76 31.92 7.98
C GLY A 272 -9.16 32.36 7.52
N LYS A 273 -9.26 32.99 6.34
CA LYS A 273 -10.57 33.32 5.77
C LYS A 273 -11.34 32.07 5.33
N TRP A 274 -10.68 31.10 4.69
CA TRP A 274 -11.29 29.81 4.40
C TRP A 274 -11.87 29.12 5.64
N HIS A 275 -11.15 29.16 6.78
CA HIS A 275 -11.65 28.65 8.05
C HIS A 275 -12.98 29.31 8.46
N GLU A 276 -13.08 30.64 8.40
CA GLU A 276 -14.30 31.38 8.72
C GLU A 276 -15.47 31.03 7.78
N VAL A 277 -15.23 30.93 6.46
CA VAL A 277 -16.30 30.60 5.50
C VAL A 277 -16.80 29.17 5.69
N LEU A 278 -15.90 28.22 5.96
CA LEU A 278 -16.25 26.84 6.24
C LEU A 278 -17.17 26.74 7.47
N GLN A 279 -16.86 27.46 8.54
CA GLN A 279 -17.73 27.55 9.73
C GLN A 279 -19.11 28.10 9.40
N ALA A 280 -19.17 29.21 8.64
CA ALA A 280 -20.44 29.80 8.20
C ALA A 280 -21.26 28.87 7.27
N SER A 281 -20.60 27.89 6.64
CA SER A 281 -21.21 26.97 5.68
C SER A 281 -21.63 25.62 6.29
N GLY A 282 -21.52 25.45 7.61
CA GLY A 282 -21.94 24.22 8.30
C GLY A 282 -20.83 23.20 8.55
N PHE A 283 -19.56 23.59 8.42
CA PHE A 283 -18.41 22.84 8.91
C PHE A 283 -17.95 23.44 10.25
N GLN A 284 -18.55 23.03 11.37
CA GLN A 284 -18.44 23.73 12.66
C GLN A 284 -17.00 23.92 13.15
N THR A 285 -16.12 22.95 12.87
CA THR A 285 -14.68 23.00 13.22
C THR A 285 -13.84 23.82 12.25
N GLY A 286 -14.41 24.30 11.14
CA GLY A 286 -13.70 24.97 10.06
C GLY A 286 -12.66 24.04 9.41
N THR A 287 -11.45 24.54 9.25
CA THR A 287 -10.29 23.74 8.82
C THR A 287 -9.68 22.95 9.99
N GLU A 288 -9.74 21.62 9.97
CA GLU A 288 -9.10 20.74 10.97
C GLU A 288 -7.60 20.58 10.72
N HIS A 289 -7.20 20.49 9.45
CA HIS A 289 -5.80 20.35 9.04
C HIS A 289 -5.49 21.21 7.82
N ILE A 290 -4.26 21.72 7.76
CA ILE A 290 -3.76 22.56 6.67
C ILE A 290 -2.37 22.07 6.27
N PHE A 291 -2.19 21.71 5.00
CA PHE A 291 -0.92 21.29 4.42
C PHE A 291 -0.50 22.29 3.34
N ARG A 292 0.70 22.86 3.49
CA ARG A 292 1.25 23.82 2.53
C ARG A 292 2.07 23.11 1.46
N ASP A 293 1.99 23.57 0.23
CA ASP A 293 2.85 23.11 -0.86
C ASP A 293 4.35 23.38 -0.63
N MET A 294 4.71 24.47 0.04
CA MET A 294 6.10 24.80 0.38
C MET A 294 6.21 25.24 1.83
N GLU A 295 7.30 24.84 2.48
CA GLU A 295 7.57 25.19 3.88
C GLU A 295 7.95 26.66 4.04
N HIS A 296 8.76 27.17 3.10
CA HIS A 296 9.19 28.56 3.14
C HIS A 296 8.02 29.48 2.74
N PRO A 297 7.63 30.46 3.58
CA PRO A 297 6.53 31.37 3.27
C PRO A 297 6.70 32.15 1.95
N GLU A 298 7.95 32.36 1.53
CA GLU A 298 8.26 33.04 0.25
C GLU A 298 7.95 32.18 -0.98
N ASP A 299 7.99 30.86 -0.85
CA ASP A 299 7.74 29.90 -1.93
C ASP A 299 6.33 29.30 -1.88
N HIS A 300 5.63 29.45 -0.75
CA HIS A 300 4.27 28.96 -0.55
C HIS A 300 3.29 29.65 -1.50
N LEU A 301 2.39 28.86 -2.09
CA LEU A 301 1.34 29.34 -2.97
C LEU A 301 -0.04 28.80 -2.56
N SER A 302 -0.15 27.49 -2.41
CA SER A 302 -1.42 26.76 -2.28
C SER A 302 -1.43 25.86 -1.04
N SER A 303 -2.64 25.63 -0.53
CA SER A 303 -2.85 24.78 0.65
C SER A 303 -3.91 23.71 0.36
N VAL A 304 -3.67 22.50 0.86
CA VAL A 304 -4.71 21.49 1.07
C VAL A 304 -5.27 21.68 2.46
N MET A 305 -6.57 21.91 2.56
CA MET A 305 -7.33 22.10 3.79
C MET A 305 -8.32 20.95 3.95
N VAL A 306 -8.41 20.42 5.17
CA VAL A 306 -9.35 19.34 5.51
C VAL A 306 -10.42 19.91 6.42
N ALA A 307 -11.68 19.74 6.03
CA ALA A 307 -12.82 20.09 6.86
C ALA A 307 -13.73 18.86 7.01
N ARG A 308 -14.49 18.81 8.10
CA ARG A 308 -15.38 17.69 8.40
C ARG A 308 -16.83 18.15 8.50
N ALA A 309 -17.72 17.41 7.86
CA ALA A 309 -19.15 17.62 7.90
C ALA A 309 -19.72 17.20 9.26
N THR A 310 -19.49 18.01 10.28
CA THR A 310 -20.05 17.80 11.62
C THR A 310 -21.45 18.42 11.69
N ASP A 311 -22.37 17.78 12.39
CA ASP A 311 -23.66 18.32 12.81
C ASP A 311 -23.85 18.07 14.31
N GLU A 312 -24.88 18.67 14.92
CA GLU A 312 -25.16 18.49 16.35
C GLU A 312 -25.41 17.02 16.69
N ASP A 313 -26.03 16.25 15.80
CA ASP A 313 -26.24 14.81 15.98
C ASP A 313 -24.93 14.01 15.85
N TRP A 314 -24.00 14.40 14.98
CA TRP A 314 -22.67 13.77 14.85
C TRP A 314 -21.76 14.15 16.00
N MET A 315 -21.81 15.41 16.46
CA MET A 315 -21.10 15.85 17.66
C MET A 315 -21.69 15.16 18.89
N ALA A 316 -23.01 15.07 18.99
CA ALA A 316 -23.71 14.28 19.97
C ALA A 316 -23.47 12.79 19.80
N PHE A 317 -23.22 12.25 18.59
CA PHE A 317 -22.81 10.86 18.33
C PHE A 317 -21.34 10.61 18.63
N ARG A 318 -20.50 11.66 18.63
CA ARG A 318 -19.10 11.60 19.04
C ARG A 318 -18.97 11.75 20.55
N GLU A 319 -19.84 12.55 21.17
CA GLU A 319 -20.08 12.59 22.61
C GLU A 319 -20.86 11.36 23.09
N CYS A 320 -21.71 10.79 22.23
CA CYS A 320 -22.31 9.45 22.29
C CYS A 320 -21.46 8.45 21.50
N VAL A 321 -20.14 8.67 21.37
CA VAL A 321 -19.23 7.52 21.37
C VAL A 321 -19.65 6.85 22.66
N PRO A 322 -20.20 5.64 22.56
CA PRO A 322 -21.19 5.24 23.52
C PRO A 322 -20.72 5.53 24.95
N THR A 323 -21.50 6.32 25.68
CA THR A 323 -21.94 5.91 27.01
C THR A 323 -22.92 4.73 26.91
N SER A 324 -22.81 3.88 25.88
CA SER A 324 -22.63 2.48 26.24
C SER A 324 -21.51 2.51 27.29
N THR A 325 -21.89 2.32 28.51
CA THR A 325 -21.69 1.03 29.16
C THR A 325 -21.15 -0.15 28.29
N THR A 326 -20.46 0.02 27.15
CA THR A 326 -19.20 -0.65 26.89
C THR A 326 -18.36 -0.17 28.04
N LYS A 327 -18.46 -0.96 29.11
CA LYS A 327 -17.61 -0.89 30.28
C LYS A 327 -16.25 -0.44 29.76
N PHE A 328 -15.84 0.79 30.06
CA PHE A 328 -14.42 1.05 30.17
C PHE A 328 -14.01 0.10 31.29
N SER A 329 -13.66 -1.14 30.93
CA SER A 329 -13.46 -2.24 31.87
C SER A 329 -12.18 -2.01 32.66
N ALA A 330 -11.31 -1.18 32.10
CA ALA A 330 -10.06 -0.74 32.65
C ALA A 330 -10.29 0.38 33.67
N ASN A 331 -10.40 0.05 34.94
CA ASN A 331 -10.33 1.03 36.02
C ASN A 331 -8.91 1.66 36.16
N SER A 332 -7.95 1.22 35.34
CA SER A 332 -6.53 1.56 35.41
C SER A 332 -5.93 1.73 34.00
N LEU A 333 -5.19 2.82 33.79
CA LEU A 333 -4.41 3.11 32.59
C LEU A 333 -2.97 3.41 33.00
N VAL A 334 -2.00 2.75 32.37
CA VAL A 334 -0.57 2.95 32.62
C VAL A 334 0.11 3.53 31.38
N ILE A 335 0.74 4.69 31.52
CA ILE A 335 1.53 5.34 30.47
C ILE A 335 3.02 5.11 30.77
N VAL A 336 3.69 4.35 29.91
CA VAL A 336 5.11 4.04 30.01
C VAL A 336 5.89 5.09 29.22
N LYS A 337 6.57 6.00 29.92
CA LYS A 337 7.42 7.03 29.29
C LYS A 337 8.89 6.63 29.32
N GLY A 338 9.72 7.38 28.59
CA GLY A 338 11.17 7.30 28.70
C GLY A 338 11.69 7.65 30.09
N LYS A 339 12.88 7.16 30.41
CA LYS A 339 13.50 7.33 31.73
C LYS A 339 13.98 8.76 32.00
N GLU A 340 14.26 9.53 30.95
CA GLU A 340 14.73 10.91 31.09
C GLU A 340 13.56 11.87 31.33
N GLU A 341 13.75 12.88 32.18
CA GLU A 341 12.70 13.88 32.49
C GLU A 341 12.48 14.88 31.36
N ASN A 342 13.52 15.20 30.57
CA ASN A 342 13.47 16.16 29.46
C ASN A 342 12.99 15.54 28.13
N ALA A 343 12.37 14.38 28.20
CA ALA A 343 12.15 13.53 27.05
C ALA A 343 10.76 13.82 26.41
N ILE A 344 10.64 13.69 25.08
CA ILE A 344 9.39 13.99 24.35
C ILE A 344 8.22 13.19 24.92
N SER A 345 8.48 11.94 25.32
CA SER A 345 7.49 11.06 25.94
C SER A 345 6.94 11.59 27.26
N HIS A 346 7.70 12.41 28.01
CA HIS A 346 7.24 13.00 29.27
C HIS A 346 6.14 14.04 29.04
N GLY A 347 6.37 15.00 28.14
CA GLY A 347 5.37 16.01 27.78
C GLY A 347 4.09 15.37 27.21
N MET A 348 4.25 14.38 26.32
CA MET A 348 3.12 13.63 25.79
C MET A 348 2.36 12.85 26.86
N ALA A 349 3.05 12.20 27.79
CA ALA A 349 2.40 11.46 28.89
C ALA A 349 1.55 12.37 29.78
N LEU A 350 2.05 13.56 30.12
CA LEU A 350 1.30 14.55 30.90
C LEU A 350 0.08 15.06 30.14
N GLU A 351 0.23 15.41 28.87
CA GLU A 351 -0.89 15.89 28.06
C GLU A 351 -1.98 14.82 27.89
N LEU A 352 -1.57 13.58 27.59
CA LEU A 352 -2.50 12.45 27.51
C LEU A 352 -3.22 12.22 28.83
N LYS A 353 -2.50 12.23 29.95
CA LYS A 353 -3.11 12.10 31.29
C LYS A 353 -4.16 13.19 31.52
N THR A 354 -3.84 14.46 31.26
CA THR A 354 -4.78 15.57 31.43
C THR A 354 -6.02 15.41 30.56
N ARG A 355 -5.85 15.06 29.27
CA ARG A 355 -6.97 14.86 28.34
C ARG A 355 -7.85 13.67 28.75
N ILE A 356 -7.25 12.56 29.16
CA ILE A 356 -7.97 11.35 29.58
C ILE A 356 -8.74 11.60 30.87
N LEU A 357 -8.13 12.22 31.88
CA LEU A 357 -8.83 12.58 33.11
C LEU A 357 -9.93 13.62 32.88
N GLY A 358 -9.74 14.54 31.92
CA GLY A 358 -10.78 15.49 31.51
C GLY A 358 -12.04 14.84 30.94
N VAL A 359 -11.92 13.65 30.33
CA VAL A 359 -13.03 12.90 29.73
C VAL A 359 -13.57 11.82 30.67
N CYS A 360 -12.69 11.06 31.31
CA CYS A 360 -13.05 9.91 32.13
C CYS A 360 -13.35 10.28 33.59
N GLY A 361 -12.79 11.39 34.09
CA GLY A 361 -12.83 11.75 35.51
C GLY A 361 -12.24 10.65 36.41
N ASP A 362 -12.84 10.46 37.58
CA ASP A 362 -12.39 9.49 38.59
C ASP A 362 -12.70 8.02 38.24
N ARG A 363 -13.30 7.77 37.07
CA ARG A 363 -13.60 6.39 36.60
C ARG A 363 -12.35 5.60 36.21
N VAL A 364 -11.23 6.29 35.97
CA VAL A 364 -9.97 5.69 35.51
C VAL A 364 -8.81 6.26 36.31
N THR A 365 -7.98 5.38 36.87
CA THR A 365 -6.70 5.78 37.46
C THR A 365 -5.63 5.83 36.37
N VAL A 366 -5.05 7.00 36.10
CA VAL A 366 -3.96 7.17 35.13
C VAL A 366 -2.61 7.28 35.84
N THR A 367 -1.77 6.26 35.67
CA THR A 367 -0.42 6.17 36.24
C THR A 367 0.64 6.37 35.16
N ILE A 368 1.64 7.21 35.41
CA ILE A 368 2.79 7.40 34.52
C ILE A 368 3.99 6.70 35.16
N VAL A 369 4.72 5.90 34.39
CA VAL A 369 5.86 5.10 34.87
C VAL A 369 7.08 5.26 33.97
N ASP A 370 8.26 5.16 34.57
CA ASP A 370 9.56 5.31 33.90
C ASP A 370 10.03 3.97 33.30
N GLY A 371 9.72 3.74 32.04
CA GLY A 371 10.15 2.56 31.29
C GLY A 371 9.39 1.28 31.64
N LEU A 372 9.57 0.27 30.78
CA LEU A 372 8.76 -0.95 30.78
C LEU A 372 8.95 -1.83 32.01
N GLN A 373 10.18 -1.89 32.54
CA GLN A 373 10.48 -2.66 33.75
C GLN A 373 9.73 -2.12 34.98
N THR A 374 9.67 -0.79 35.12
CA THR A 374 8.89 -0.14 36.19
C THR A 374 7.41 -0.43 36.02
N ALA A 375 6.89 -0.38 34.78
CA ALA A 375 5.52 -0.74 34.47
C ALA A 375 5.19 -2.18 34.92
N ALA A 376 6.05 -3.14 34.56
CA ALA A 376 5.90 -4.54 34.95
C ALA A 376 5.99 -4.76 36.47
N ALA A 377 6.88 -4.03 37.16
CA ALA A 377 7.03 -4.11 38.61
C ALA A 377 5.85 -3.48 39.38
N SER A 378 5.11 -2.57 38.75
CA SER A 378 4.00 -1.82 39.38
C SER A 378 2.73 -2.64 39.61
N SER A 379 2.77 -3.97 39.41
CA SER A 379 1.62 -4.88 39.56
C SER A 379 0.43 -4.44 38.70
N LEU A 380 0.62 -4.49 37.37
CA LEU A 380 -0.44 -4.24 36.39
C LEU A 380 -1.67 -5.06 36.74
N LEU A 381 -2.80 -4.39 36.98
CA LEU A 381 -4.07 -5.08 37.14
C LEU A 381 -4.41 -5.77 35.80
N PRO A 382 -4.98 -6.98 35.78
CA PRO A 382 -5.34 -7.68 34.54
C PRO A 382 -6.26 -6.87 33.59
N SER A 383 -6.99 -5.88 34.12
CA SER A 383 -7.83 -4.97 33.34
C SER A 383 -7.12 -3.68 32.92
N SER A 384 -5.83 -3.51 33.19
CA SER A 384 -5.13 -2.26 32.89
C SER A 384 -4.93 -2.11 31.38
N MET A 385 -5.18 -0.91 30.85
CA MET A 385 -4.75 -0.51 29.51
C MET A 385 -3.33 0.08 29.61
N VAL A 386 -2.51 -0.10 28.57
CA VAL A 386 -1.12 0.40 28.57
C VAL A 386 -0.82 1.22 27.32
N ILE A 387 -0.26 2.42 27.53
CA ILE A 387 0.28 3.27 26.46
C ILE A 387 1.81 3.27 26.57
N VAL A 388 2.51 2.80 25.55
CA VAL A 388 3.98 2.77 25.52
C VAL A 388 4.50 3.92 24.67
N LEU A 389 5.14 4.89 25.31
CA LEU A 389 5.78 6.05 24.70
C LEU A 389 7.31 5.99 24.78
N SER A 390 7.88 5.10 25.61
CA SER A 390 9.33 4.99 25.81
C SER A 390 10.09 4.65 24.52
N ASP A 391 9.43 4.06 23.54
CA ASP A 391 10.01 3.66 22.25
C ASP A 391 10.25 4.84 21.28
N ILE A 392 9.68 6.02 21.58
CA ILE A 392 9.87 7.28 20.83
C ILE A 392 11.32 7.75 20.87
N GLU A 393 12.00 7.53 22.00
CA GLU A 393 13.35 8.03 22.24
C GLU A 393 14.41 6.97 21.94
N SER A 394 14.17 5.75 22.43
CA SER A 394 15.06 4.62 22.23
C SER A 394 14.27 3.37 21.90
N PRO A 395 14.46 2.79 20.71
CA PRO A 395 13.90 1.50 20.33
C PRO A 395 14.21 0.41 21.37
N LEU A 396 13.18 -0.04 22.07
CA LEU A 396 13.19 -1.02 23.14
C LEU A 396 13.78 -2.35 22.65
N LEU A 397 13.41 -2.76 21.44
CA LEU A 397 13.93 -3.98 20.80
C LEU A 397 15.27 -3.78 20.08
N GLY A 398 15.86 -2.58 20.13
CA GLY A 398 17.16 -2.31 19.50
C GLY A 398 18.34 -2.94 20.25
N SER A 399 18.28 -3.03 21.57
CA SER A 399 19.29 -3.71 22.40
C SER A 399 18.65 -4.21 23.71
N PRO A 400 17.67 -5.14 23.61
CA PRO A 400 16.91 -5.58 24.77
C PRO A 400 17.80 -6.35 25.75
N THR A 401 17.57 -6.17 27.05
CA THR A 401 18.11 -7.05 28.09
C THR A 401 17.14 -8.18 28.42
N SER A 402 17.59 -9.24 29.09
CA SER A 402 16.68 -10.27 29.60
C SER A 402 15.59 -9.68 30.51
N ALA A 403 15.91 -8.64 31.29
CA ALA A 403 14.93 -7.96 32.14
C ALA A 403 13.89 -7.18 31.32
N ASP A 404 14.28 -6.53 30.22
CA ASP A 404 13.35 -5.86 29.32
C ASP A 404 12.39 -6.87 28.66
N TRP A 405 12.90 -8.05 28.31
CA TRP A 405 12.09 -9.12 27.73
C TRP A 405 11.06 -9.69 28.72
N GLU A 406 11.48 -9.96 29.96
CA GLU A 406 10.54 -10.40 31.00
C GLU A 406 9.49 -9.33 31.30
N ALA A 407 9.89 -8.06 31.38
CA ALA A 407 8.97 -6.95 31.55
C ALA A 407 7.95 -6.86 30.41
N LEU A 408 8.40 -7.03 29.16
CA LEU A 408 7.55 -7.06 27.99
C LEU A 408 6.53 -8.19 28.06
N LYS A 409 6.93 -9.40 28.44
CA LYS A 409 5.99 -10.52 28.64
C LYS A 409 4.96 -10.21 29.72
N ILE A 410 5.37 -9.62 30.83
CA ILE A 410 4.45 -9.21 31.91
C ILE A 410 3.44 -8.18 31.40
N VAL A 411 3.87 -7.19 30.61
CA VAL A 411 2.94 -6.19 30.05
C VAL A 411 1.98 -6.81 29.05
N PHE A 412 2.44 -7.70 28.16
CA PHE A 412 1.58 -8.38 27.19
C PHE A 412 0.60 -9.37 27.82
N ASN A 413 0.98 -10.05 28.92
CA ASN A 413 0.15 -11.04 29.60
C ASN A 413 -0.73 -10.45 30.70
N GLY A 414 -0.28 -9.39 31.38
CA GLY A 414 -0.90 -8.82 32.57
C GLY A 414 -1.93 -7.73 32.31
N THR A 415 -2.36 -7.53 31.06
CA THR A 415 -3.24 -6.44 30.64
C THR A 415 -4.41 -6.96 29.81
N SER A 416 -5.46 -6.16 29.61
CA SER A 416 -6.69 -6.56 28.88
C SER A 416 -6.51 -6.74 27.37
N HIS A 417 -5.27 -6.89 26.90
CA HIS A 417 -4.85 -6.85 25.49
C HIS A 417 -4.97 -5.48 24.80
N ASP A 418 -5.31 -4.42 25.54
CA ASP A 418 -5.36 -3.05 25.03
C ASP A 418 -4.01 -2.34 25.26
N ILE A 419 -3.06 -2.62 24.38
CA ILE A 419 -1.75 -1.95 24.38
C ILE A 419 -1.67 -1.02 23.18
N PHE A 420 -1.49 0.27 23.46
CA PHE A 420 -1.21 1.27 22.44
C PHE A 420 0.27 1.60 22.44
N TRP A 421 0.97 1.24 21.37
CA TRP A 421 2.43 1.38 21.28
C TRP A 421 2.80 2.48 20.28
N VAL A 422 3.47 3.53 20.77
CA VAL A 422 3.89 4.68 19.95
C VAL A 422 5.38 4.58 19.68
N THR A 423 5.74 4.57 18.40
CA THR A 423 7.13 4.54 17.93
C THR A 423 7.44 5.78 17.10
N THR A 424 8.71 6.19 17.05
CA THR A 424 9.18 7.19 16.08
C THR A 424 9.96 6.51 14.96
N PRO A 425 9.87 7.00 13.72
CA PRO A 425 10.54 6.38 12.59
C PRO A 425 12.06 6.64 12.49
N LYS A 426 12.77 7.23 13.49
CA LYS A 426 14.24 7.49 13.37
C LYS A 426 15.01 7.68 14.68
N ARG A 427 16.21 7.07 14.80
CA ARG A 427 17.27 7.42 15.77
C ARG A 427 18.12 8.58 15.22
N VAL A 428 18.39 9.62 16.02
CA VAL A 428 19.31 10.73 15.70
C VAL A 428 20.26 10.96 16.90
N ALA A 429 21.54 11.24 16.64
CA ALA A 429 22.52 11.55 17.69
C ALA A 429 22.32 12.97 18.26
N VAL A 430 22.54 13.14 19.57
CA VAL A 430 22.28 14.40 20.32
C VAL A 430 23.12 15.58 19.80
N SER A 431 24.31 15.33 19.24
CA SER A 431 25.17 16.38 18.66
C SER A 431 24.63 16.98 17.36
N ASP A 432 23.70 16.29 16.69
CA ASP A 432 23.10 16.73 15.43
C ASP A 432 21.76 17.46 15.65
N ALA A 433 21.42 17.78 16.92
CA ALA A 433 20.22 18.51 17.31
C ALA A 433 20.30 20.01 16.99
N ASN A 434 20.61 20.35 15.74
CA ASN A 434 19.91 21.43 15.07
C ASN A 434 18.67 20.79 14.45
N ILE A 435 17.49 21.27 14.83
CA ILE A 435 16.18 20.71 14.51
C ILE A 435 15.99 20.62 12.99
N TYR A 436 16.46 19.51 12.40
CA TYR A 436 16.08 19.05 11.09
C TYR A 436 15.02 17.98 11.29
N LEU A 437 13.75 18.39 11.14
CA LEU A 437 12.64 17.49 10.87
C LEU A 437 12.97 16.70 9.59
N LEU A 438 13.55 15.51 9.75
CA LEU A 438 13.77 14.54 8.69
C LEU A 438 13.20 13.21 9.20
N ALA A 439 11.94 12.88 8.94
CA ALA A 439 11.31 13.04 7.63
C ALA A 439 10.30 14.20 7.53
N LYS A 440 10.39 14.91 6.39
CA LYS A 440 9.36 15.78 5.82
C LYS A 440 8.03 15.07 5.52
N ASP A 441 7.95 13.76 5.75
CA ASP A 441 6.78 12.92 5.49
C ASP A 441 6.71 11.86 6.60
N PRO A 442 5.61 11.73 7.37
CA PRO A 442 5.32 10.46 8.00
C PRO A 442 5.22 9.40 6.89
N GLN A 443 6.11 8.42 6.87
CA GLN A 443 5.85 7.21 6.11
C GLN A 443 4.84 6.39 6.89
N ILE A 444 3.63 6.40 6.37
CA ILE A 444 2.63 5.38 6.66
C ILE A 444 3.02 4.19 5.81
N LEU A 445 3.08 3.00 6.42
CA LEU A 445 3.04 1.75 5.68
C LEU A 445 1.65 1.67 5.03
N ASP A 446 1.59 2.16 3.79
CA ASP A 446 0.40 2.21 2.97
C ASP A 446 0.21 0.83 2.32
N TRP A 447 -0.63 -0.01 2.93
CA TRP A 447 -1.05 -1.31 2.37
C TRP A 447 -1.91 -1.16 1.10
N SER A 448 -2.19 0.08 0.68
CA SER A 448 -2.90 0.49 -0.54
C SER A 448 -2.01 1.22 -1.57
N LEU A 449 -0.71 1.43 -1.33
CA LEU A 449 0.27 1.87 -2.35
C LEU A 449 0.44 0.78 -3.39
N GLY A 450 -0.42 0.80 -4.40
CA GLY A 450 -0.02 0.45 -5.75
C GLY A 450 0.71 1.64 -6.36
N GLY A 451 2.00 1.48 -6.69
CA GLY A 451 2.50 2.15 -7.89
C GLY A 451 1.87 1.42 -9.07
N ASP A 452 1.06 2.16 -9.84
CA ASP A 452 0.47 1.76 -11.11
C ASP A 452 0.14 0.28 -11.25
N GLU A 453 -1.01 -0.08 -10.69
CA GLU A 453 -1.99 -1.00 -11.26
C GLU A 453 -2.93 -1.44 -10.12
N SER A 454 -4.22 -1.29 -10.31
CA SER A 454 -5.19 -2.17 -9.66
C SER A 454 -4.64 -3.61 -9.67
N PRO A 455 -4.58 -4.39 -8.57
CA PRO A 455 -4.38 -5.85 -8.66
C PRO A 455 -5.68 -6.56 -9.09
N THR A 456 -6.68 -5.81 -9.52
CA THR A 456 -7.54 -6.27 -10.60
C THR A 456 -7.16 -5.48 -11.85
N GLY A 457 -5.94 -5.68 -12.33
CA GLY A 457 -5.79 -5.80 -13.76
C GLY A 457 -6.85 -6.81 -14.21
N GLN A 458 -7.19 -6.82 -15.48
CA GLN A 458 -7.36 -8.16 -16.02
C GLN A 458 -6.15 -8.96 -15.51
N LEU A 459 -6.39 -10.09 -14.86
CA LEU A 459 -5.43 -11.17 -14.86
C LEU A 459 -5.15 -11.43 -16.34
N SER A 460 -4.29 -10.62 -16.94
CA SER A 460 -3.56 -11.05 -18.10
C SER A 460 -2.68 -12.10 -17.47
N SER A 461 -2.99 -13.36 -17.75
CA SER A 461 -2.04 -14.44 -17.61
C SER A 461 -0.88 -14.12 -18.56
N ALA A 462 -0.06 -13.13 -18.20
CA ALA A 462 1.20 -12.91 -18.84
C ALA A 462 2.08 -14.01 -18.28
N LEU A 463 2.42 -14.97 -19.14
CA LEU A 463 3.47 -15.92 -18.82
C LEU A 463 4.69 -15.11 -18.37
N LEU A 464 5.31 -15.52 -17.26
CA LEU A 464 6.54 -14.90 -16.79
C LEU A 464 7.55 -14.82 -17.95
N PRO A 465 8.28 -13.71 -18.12
CA PRO A 465 9.28 -13.56 -19.17
C PRO A 465 10.24 -14.74 -19.20
N ASN A 466 10.79 -15.10 -20.37
CA ASN A 466 11.68 -16.26 -20.44
C ASN A 466 12.89 -16.10 -19.49
N PRO A 467 13.08 -17.01 -18.50
CA PRO A 467 14.13 -16.89 -17.51
C PRO A 467 15.55 -17.05 -18.09
N ALA A 468 15.70 -17.56 -19.32
CA ALA A 468 16.99 -17.76 -19.98
C ALA A 468 17.85 -16.48 -20.16
N CYS A 469 17.25 -15.29 -20.01
CA CYS A 469 17.95 -14.01 -20.11
C CYS A 469 18.26 -13.36 -18.75
N LEU A 470 17.93 -14.00 -17.62
CA LEU A 470 18.07 -13.39 -16.29
C LEU A 470 19.48 -13.49 -15.71
N PHE A 471 20.24 -14.51 -16.10
CA PHE A 471 21.51 -14.84 -15.47
C PHE A 471 22.69 -14.67 -16.42
N SER A 472 23.72 -13.97 -15.94
CA SER A 472 24.97 -13.80 -16.67
C SER A 472 25.91 -14.97 -16.39
N PRO A 473 26.53 -15.57 -17.41
CA PRO A 473 27.52 -16.63 -17.23
C PRO A 473 28.85 -16.11 -16.61
N LYS A 474 29.02 -14.79 -16.49
CA LYS A 474 30.23 -14.13 -15.96
C LYS A 474 29.98 -13.42 -14.63
N LYS A 475 28.96 -13.84 -13.90
CA LYS A 475 28.62 -13.30 -12.57
C LYS A 475 28.38 -14.47 -11.59
N THR A 476 28.58 -14.20 -10.31
CA THR A 476 28.38 -15.16 -9.22
C THR A 476 27.10 -14.87 -8.44
N TYR A 477 26.40 -15.92 -8.04
CA TYR A 477 25.17 -15.84 -7.25
C TYR A 477 25.37 -16.48 -5.87
N LEU A 478 25.24 -15.66 -4.81
CA LEU A 478 25.50 -16.06 -3.43
C LEU A 478 24.21 -16.50 -2.74
N PHE A 479 24.19 -17.74 -2.25
CA PHE A 479 23.14 -18.29 -1.39
C PHE A 479 23.63 -18.24 0.06
N ALA A 480 23.22 -17.20 0.79
CA ALA A 480 23.62 -16.94 2.16
C ALA A 480 22.62 -17.54 3.16
N GLY A 481 23.03 -18.61 3.84
CA GLY A 481 22.27 -19.30 4.86
C GLY A 481 21.16 -20.22 4.35
N ILE A 482 21.08 -20.45 3.03
CA ILE A 482 20.03 -21.26 2.39
C ILE A 482 20.66 -22.31 1.46
N THR A 483 21.21 -23.36 2.06
CA THR A 483 21.87 -24.48 1.35
C THR A 483 21.17 -25.83 1.58
N SER A 484 19.88 -25.79 1.95
CA SER A 484 19.01 -26.98 2.03
C SER A 484 18.34 -27.26 0.68
N ASP A 485 17.53 -28.31 0.58
CA ASP A 485 16.83 -28.71 -0.66
C ASP A 485 16.08 -27.56 -1.35
N LEU A 486 15.49 -26.65 -0.58
CA LEU A 486 14.85 -25.44 -1.11
C LEU A 486 15.85 -24.53 -1.84
N GLY A 487 16.99 -24.24 -1.22
CA GLY A 487 18.05 -23.42 -1.83
C GLY A 487 18.71 -24.11 -3.02
N LEU A 488 18.87 -25.44 -2.94
CA LEU A 488 19.42 -26.25 -4.03
C LEU A 488 18.47 -26.32 -5.23
N SER A 489 17.16 -26.39 -5.01
CA SER A 489 16.14 -26.31 -6.06
C SER A 489 16.23 -24.97 -6.81
N VAL A 490 16.25 -23.86 -6.07
CA VAL A 490 16.42 -22.51 -6.66
C VAL A 490 17.74 -22.39 -7.40
N ALA A 491 18.85 -22.87 -6.84
CA ALA A 491 20.17 -22.84 -7.49
C ALA A 491 20.20 -23.66 -8.79
N LYS A 492 19.58 -24.85 -8.78
CA LYS A 492 19.44 -25.70 -9.98
C LYS A 492 18.63 -25.00 -11.06
N TRP A 493 17.50 -24.40 -10.70
CA TRP A 493 16.68 -23.63 -11.64
C TRP A 493 17.47 -22.45 -12.23
N MET A 494 18.25 -21.73 -11.43
CA MET A 494 19.11 -20.65 -11.94
C MET A 494 20.16 -21.17 -12.93
N ILE A 495 20.78 -22.31 -12.66
CA ILE A 495 21.80 -22.93 -13.53
C ILE A 495 21.20 -23.33 -14.88
N GLN A 496 20.03 -23.99 -14.84
CA GLN A 496 19.25 -24.34 -16.05
C GLN A 496 18.93 -23.11 -16.90
N ASN A 497 18.80 -21.95 -16.27
CA ASN A 497 18.45 -20.68 -16.91
C ASN A 497 19.63 -19.73 -17.16
N GLY A 498 20.87 -20.21 -17.08
CA GLY A 498 22.05 -19.45 -17.54
C GLY A 498 23.06 -19.08 -16.46
N ALA A 499 22.77 -19.31 -15.18
CA ALA A 499 23.77 -19.13 -14.13
C ALA A 499 24.90 -20.17 -14.30
N ARG A 500 26.15 -19.72 -14.17
CA ARG A 500 27.33 -20.59 -14.32
C ARG A 500 28.21 -20.64 -13.08
N SER A 501 28.11 -19.64 -12.21
CA SER A 501 28.89 -19.53 -10.98
C SER A 501 27.98 -19.32 -9.77
N VAL A 502 28.02 -20.24 -8.80
CA VAL A 502 27.15 -20.24 -7.61
C VAL A 502 27.99 -20.46 -6.34
N ALA A 503 27.80 -19.59 -5.35
CA ALA A 503 28.42 -19.70 -4.04
C ALA A 503 27.36 -20.11 -2.99
N LEU A 504 27.48 -21.33 -2.48
CA LEU A 504 26.58 -21.90 -1.46
C LEU A 504 27.20 -21.73 -0.07
N ALA A 505 26.67 -20.82 0.75
CA ALA A 505 27.29 -20.46 2.02
C ALA A 505 26.35 -20.71 3.21
N SER A 506 26.76 -21.56 4.14
CA SER A 506 26.04 -21.80 5.41
C SER A 506 27.03 -22.27 6.49
N ARG A 507 26.61 -22.45 7.74
CA ARG A 507 27.53 -22.84 8.83
C ARG A 507 28.25 -24.16 8.52
N ALA A 508 27.50 -25.15 8.04
CA ALA A 508 27.99 -26.48 7.69
C ALA A 508 27.29 -26.97 6.41
N PRO A 509 27.68 -26.48 5.22
CA PRO A 509 27.03 -26.88 3.98
C PRO A 509 27.31 -28.35 3.71
N ASN A 510 26.26 -29.15 3.56
CA ASN A 510 26.34 -30.57 3.24
C ASN A 510 25.63 -30.83 1.91
N ILE A 511 26.31 -30.56 0.81
CA ILE A 511 25.75 -30.66 -0.54
C ILE A 511 26.05 -32.06 -1.10
N PRO A 512 25.04 -32.83 -1.55
CA PRO A 512 25.27 -34.15 -2.13
C PRO A 512 26.19 -34.07 -3.36
N LYS A 513 27.19 -34.96 -3.44
CA LYS A 513 28.10 -35.01 -4.59
C LYS A 513 27.36 -35.23 -5.91
N VAL A 514 26.32 -36.06 -5.89
CA VAL A 514 25.45 -36.33 -7.06
C VAL A 514 24.81 -35.04 -7.57
N TRP A 515 24.43 -34.12 -6.68
CA TRP A 515 23.85 -32.84 -7.08
C TRP A 515 24.90 -31.93 -7.75
N LEU A 516 26.14 -31.92 -7.25
CA LEU A 516 27.24 -31.16 -7.88
C LEU A 516 27.54 -31.68 -9.29
N GLU A 517 27.64 -33.00 -9.46
CA GLU A 517 27.85 -33.65 -10.76
C GLU A 517 26.68 -33.35 -11.73
N GLU A 518 25.44 -33.34 -11.23
CA GLU A 518 24.27 -32.92 -12.00
C GLU A 518 24.38 -31.45 -12.44
N MET A 519 24.80 -30.54 -11.55
CA MET A 519 24.91 -29.11 -11.88
C MET A 519 25.97 -28.84 -12.94
N GLU A 520 27.11 -29.56 -12.88
CA GLU A 520 28.13 -29.51 -13.93
C GLU A 520 27.55 -29.97 -15.27
N SER A 521 26.75 -31.04 -15.29
CA SER A 521 26.08 -31.52 -16.51
C SER A 521 25.06 -30.54 -17.09
N LEU A 522 24.44 -29.72 -16.23
CA LEU A 522 23.52 -28.63 -16.61
C LEU A 522 24.25 -27.34 -17.01
N GLY A 523 25.59 -27.37 -17.02
CA GLY A 523 26.45 -26.31 -17.53
C GLY A 523 27.04 -25.39 -16.47
N ALA A 524 26.87 -25.66 -15.17
CA ALA A 524 27.57 -24.89 -14.15
C ALA A 524 29.10 -25.08 -14.27
N THR A 525 29.86 -24.00 -14.21
CA THR A 525 31.33 -24.02 -14.35
C THR A 525 32.05 -23.83 -13.03
N ASP A 526 31.39 -23.24 -12.03
CA ASP A 526 32.01 -22.90 -10.75
C ASP A 526 30.98 -22.90 -9.61
N VAL A 527 30.74 -24.06 -8.99
CA VAL A 527 29.87 -24.20 -7.81
C VAL A 527 30.74 -24.46 -6.59
N ARG A 528 30.74 -23.53 -5.62
CA ARG A 528 31.58 -23.63 -4.42
C ARG A 528 30.78 -23.54 -3.15
N CYS A 529 31.19 -24.34 -2.16
CA CYS A 529 30.60 -24.34 -0.83
C CYS A 529 31.50 -23.58 0.16
N PHE A 530 30.92 -22.72 0.97
CA PHE A 530 31.63 -21.93 1.98
C PHE A 530 31.01 -22.14 3.36
N SER A 531 31.85 -22.39 4.36
CA SER A 531 31.42 -22.34 5.76
C SER A 531 31.31 -20.87 6.18
N MET A 532 30.10 -20.39 6.37
CA MET A 532 29.78 -19.02 6.75
C MET A 532 28.72 -19.01 7.85
N ASP A 533 29.07 -18.46 9.01
CA ASP A 533 28.08 -18.08 10.02
C ASP A 533 27.65 -16.64 9.73
N VAL A 534 26.44 -16.49 9.20
CA VAL A 534 25.89 -15.17 8.88
C VAL A 534 25.75 -14.27 10.11
N THR A 535 25.75 -14.83 11.32
CA THR A 535 25.64 -14.05 12.56
C THR A 535 26.99 -13.52 13.06
N ASP A 536 28.11 -13.97 12.49
CA ASP A 536 29.45 -13.48 12.82
C ASP A 536 29.99 -12.52 11.75
N ALA A 537 30.35 -11.31 12.17
CA ALA A 537 30.84 -10.27 11.26
C ALA A 537 32.18 -10.64 10.63
N HIS A 538 33.05 -11.35 11.35
CA HIS A 538 34.32 -11.81 10.80
C HIS A 538 34.11 -12.94 9.79
N SER A 539 33.28 -13.93 10.10
CA SER A 539 32.92 -15.00 9.16
C SER A 539 32.29 -14.48 7.87
N VAL A 540 31.31 -13.56 7.95
CA VAL A 540 30.69 -12.94 6.76
C VAL A 540 31.73 -12.22 5.90
N LYS A 541 32.58 -11.40 6.53
CA LYS A 541 33.61 -10.64 5.81
C LYS A 541 34.63 -11.56 5.14
N ASP A 542 35.18 -12.53 5.86
CA ASP A 542 36.18 -13.48 5.33
C ASP A 542 35.63 -14.24 4.11
N VAL A 543 34.42 -14.78 4.22
CA VAL A 543 33.81 -15.56 3.14
C VAL A 543 33.49 -14.68 1.93
N CYS A 544 32.93 -13.48 2.15
CA CYS A 544 32.62 -12.58 1.03
C CYS A 544 33.89 -12.03 0.36
N ASP A 545 34.97 -11.78 1.11
CA ASP A 545 36.29 -11.43 0.57
C ASP A 545 36.83 -12.56 -0.30
N ARG A 546 36.76 -13.81 0.18
CA ARG A 546 37.20 -14.99 -0.58
C ARG A 546 36.38 -15.21 -1.84
N ILE A 547 35.07 -14.97 -1.82
CA ILE A 547 34.23 -15.05 -3.02
C ILE A 547 34.66 -13.98 -4.02
N ARG A 548 34.82 -12.72 -3.58
CA ARG A 548 35.28 -11.61 -4.43
C ARG A 548 36.65 -11.91 -5.07
N ASP A 549 37.57 -12.50 -4.32
CA ASP A 549 38.95 -12.69 -4.77
C ASP A 549 39.14 -13.96 -5.63
N SER A 550 38.18 -14.89 -5.63
CA SER A 550 38.35 -16.22 -6.26
C SER A 550 37.24 -16.66 -7.23
N MET A 551 36.18 -15.86 -7.39
CA MET A 551 35.05 -16.12 -8.29
C MET A 551 34.74 -14.86 -9.13
N TYR A 552 33.73 -14.93 -10.01
CA TYR A 552 33.26 -13.75 -10.73
C TYR A 552 32.59 -12.73 -9.78
N PRO A 553 32.41 -11.47 -10.21
CA PRO A 553 31.69 -10.48 -9.41
C PRO A 553 30.31 -10.97 -8.99
N VAL A 554 29.97 -10.77 -7.72
CA VAL A 554 28.65 -11.13 -7.18
C VAL A 554 27.60 -10.18 -7.73
N ALA A 555 26.51 -10.75 -8.22
CA ALA A 555 25.41 -9.99 -8.81
C ALA A 555 24.06 -10.26 -8.17
N GLY A 556 23.91 -11.43 -7.55
CA GLY A 556 22.70 -11.80 -6.86
C GLY A 556 23.02 -12.34 -5.49
N VAL A 557 22.27 -11.91 -4.49
CA VAL A 557 22.30 -12.47 -3.13
C VAL A 557 20.91 -13.03 -2.82
N VAL A 558 20.87 -14.30 -2.45
CA VAL A 558 19.68 -14.97 -1.90
C VAL A 558 19.96 -15.23 -0.42
N PHE A 559 19.26 -14.50 0.45
CA PHE A 559 19.40 -14.63 1.88
C PHE A 559 18.25 -15.44 2.47
N GLY A 560 18.54 -16.55 3.15
CA GLY A 560 17.50 -17.41 3.73
C GLY A 560 17.92 -18.13 5.00
N ALA A 561 18.85 -17.56 5.77
CA ALA A 561 19.25 -18.12 7.06
C ALA A 561 18.05 -18.18 8.02
N MET A 562 17.80 -19.34 8.61
CA MET A 562 16.68 -19.54 9.52
C MET A 562 17.00 -20.52 10.65
N VAL A 563 16.38 -20.28 11.81
CA VAL A 563 16.30 -21.19 12.96
C VAL A 563 14.88 -21.04 13.51
N LEU A 564 14.18 -22.14 13.73
CA LEU A 564 12.84 -22.15 14.32
C LEU A 564 12.90 -22.65 15.76
N ASN A 565 12.27 -21.93 16.68
CA ASN A 565 12.04 -22.34 18.06
C ASN A 565 10.65 -21.85 18.47
N ASP A 566 9.64 -22.59 18.01
CA ASP A 566 8.24 -22.20 18.18
C ASP A 566 7.83 -22.38 19.63
N THR A 567 7.36 -21.29 20.25
CA THR A 567 6.88 -21.27 21.63
C THR A 567 5.98 -20.07 21.84
N LEU A 568 5.02 -20.20 22.76
CA LEU A 568 4.17 -19.08 23.14
C LEU A 568 5.02 -17.97 23.76
N LEU A 569 4.62 -16.71 23.52
CA LEU A 569 5.35 -15.53 24.01
C LEU A 569 5.62 -15.61 25.52
N GLU A 570 4.64 -16.07 26.30
CA GLU A 570 4.74 -16.30 27.74
C GLU A 570 5.92 -17.20 28.14
N ASN A 571 6.14 -18.29 27.41
CA ASN A 571 7.17 -19.29 27.67
C ASN A 571 8.49 -19.00 26.94
N MET A 572 8.54 -17.92 26.16
CA MET A 572 9.70 -17.59 25.36
C MET A 572 10.79 -16.99 26.26
N SER A 573 11.92 -17.67 26.36
CA SER A 573 13.10 -17.10 27.01
C SER A 573 13.77 -16.06 26.10
N PHE A 574 14.52 -15.13 26.69
CA PHE A 574 15.29 -14.17 25.92
C PHE A 574 16.33 -14.85 25.01
N GLN A 575 16.93 -15.95 25.47
CA GLN A 575 17.85 -16.75 24.67
C GLN A 575 17.17 -17.38 23.45
N THR A 576 15.94 -17.88 23.62
CA THR A 576 15.13 -18.44 22.52
C THR A 576 14.80 -17.37 21.48
N LEU A 577 14.40 -16.17 21.94
CA LEU A 577 14.16 -15.02 21.05
C LEU A 577 15.42 -14.69 20.24
N GLN A 578 16.56 -14.50 20.93
CA GLN A 578 17.83 -14.16 20.28
C GLN A 578 18.28 -15.24 19.30
N ALA A 579 18.21 -16.52 19.67
CA ALA A 579 18.62 -17.64 18.82
C ALA A 579 17.80 -17.73 17.53
N THR A 580 16.49 -17.47 17.59
CA THR A 580 15.60 -17.48 16.42
C THR A 580 15.75 -16.22 15.57
N MET A 581 15.91 -15.05 16.19
CA MET A 581 16.02 -13.78 15.46
C MET A 581 17.40 -13.55 14.85
N ALA A 582 18.49 -13.94 15.52
CA ALA A 582 19.85 -13.58 15.11
C ALA A 582 20.19 -13.93 13.65
N PRO A 583 19.85 -15.11 13.10
CA PRO A 583 20.11 -15.43 11.70
C PRO A 583 19.41 -14.46 10.73
N LYS A 584 18.15 -14.08 10.98
CA LYS A 584 17.39 -13.18 10.10
C LYS A 584 17.66 -11.70 10.34
N VAL A 585 17.96 -11.32 11.58
CA VAL A 585 18.22 -9.92 11.94
C VAL A 585 19.68 -9.58 11.67
N ARG A 586 20.58 -10.15 12.47
CA ARG A 586 22.01 -9.87 12.38
C ARG A 586 22.59 -10.39 11.08
N GLY A 587 22.15 -11.56 10.61
CA GLY A 587 22.63 -12.12 9.35
C GLY A 587 22.28 -11.27 8.13
N THR A 588 21.03 -10.87 7.98
CA THR A 588 20.63 -9.99 6.86
C THR A 588 21.33 -8.66 6.95
N TYR A 589 21.45 -8.07 8.16
CA TYR A 589 22.16 -6.81 8.36
C TYR A 589 23.63 -6.91 7.95
N LEU A 590 24.38 -7.94 8.38
CA LEU A 590 25.80 -8.07 8.06
C LEU A 590 26.05 -8.32 6.57
N VAL A 591 25.22 -9.16 5.93
CA VAL A 591 25.34 -9.44 4.50
C VAL A 591 24.95 -8.19 3.68
N GLU A 592 23.87 -7.51 4.04
CA GLU A 592 23.49 -6.24 3.38
C GLU A 592 24.53 -5.16 3.60
N GLN A 593 25.11 -5.06 4.80
CA GLN A 593 26.18 -4.11 5.11
C GLN A 593 27.43 -4.36 4.24
N TYR A 594 27.79 -5.62 3.98
CA TYR A 594 28.91 -5.93 3.09
C TYR A 594 28.62 -5.50 1.64
N TYR A 595 27.38 -5.74 1.17
CA TYR A 595 26.94 -5.37 -0.19
C TYR A 595 26.22 -4.02 -0.25
N HIS A 596 26.42 -3.15 0.74
CA HIS A 596 25.59 -1.96 0.97
C HIS A 596 25.61 -1.00 -0.22
N GLU A 597 26.78 -0.82 -0.83
CA GLU A 597 27.01 0.05 -2.00
C GLU A 597 27.18 -0.76 -3.30
N THR A 598 27.03 -2.09 -3.25
CA THR A 598 27.18 -2.93 -4.44
C THR A 598 25.91 -2.89 -5.28
N ASP A 599 26.08 -2.59 -6.57
CA ASP A 599 25.03 -2.65 -7.57
C ASP A 599 24.76 -4.12 -7.97
N LEU A 600 23.87 -4.76 -7.20
CA LEU A 600 23.42 -6.13 -7.42
C LEU A 600 22.25 -6.13 -8.41
N ASP A 601 22.19 -7.13 -9.29
CA ASP A 601 21.03 -7.42 -10.13
C ASP A 601 19.81 -7.76 -9.26
N PHE A 602 20.02 -8.46 -8.13
CA PHE A 602 18.98 -8.69 -7.12
C PHE A 602 19.54 -8.97 -5.72
N PHE A 603 18.77 -8.58 -4.70
CA PHE A 603 18.95 -9.00 -3.31
C PHE A 603 17.62 -9.55 -2.79
N ILE A 604 17.51 -10.87 -2.65
CA ILE A 604 16.27 -11.54 -2.29
C ILE A 604 16.36 -12.00 -0.83
N PHE A 605 15.45 -11.52 0.02
CA PHE A 605 15.27 -12.02 1.37
C PHE A 605 14.12 -13.04 1.41
N MET A 606 14.45 -14.29 1.71
CA MET A 606 13.48 -15.36 1.90
C MET A 606 12.77 -15.18 3.25
N SER A 607 11.56 -14.65 3.19
CA SER A 607 10.67 -14.36 4.30
C SER A 607 9.65 -15.49 4.48
N SER A 608 8.58 -15.24 5.24
CA SER A 608 7.53 -16.22 5.55
C SER A 608 6.19 -15.50 5.68
N MET A 609 5.12 -16.18 5.28
CA MET A 609 3.72 -15.75 5.45
C MET A 609 3.41 -15.37 6.91
N SER A 610 4.15 -15.93 7.87
CA SER A 610 4.03 -15.57 9.29
C SER A 610 4.26 -14.07 9.57
N ALA A 611 5.07 -13.38 8.77
CA ALA A 611 5.28 -11.93 8.87
C ALA A 611 4.07 -11.11 8.39
N ILE A 612 3.18 -11.72 7.63
CA ILE A 612 2.01 -11.09 7.02
C ILE A 612 0.79 -11.28 7.91
N VAL A 613 0.40 -12.55 8.12
CA VAL A 613 -0.86 -12.92 8.81
C VAL A 613 -0.67 -13.19 10.30
N GLY A 614 0.56 -13.39 10.76
CA GLY A 614 0.86 -13.83 12.12
C GLY A 614 0.55 -15.32 12.33
N ILE A 615 1.50 -16.06 12.91
CA ILE A 615 1.33 -17.47 13.29
C ILE A 615 1.50 -17.59 14.81
N ARG A 616 0.56 -18.28 15.46
CA ARG A 616 0.61 -18.53 16.90
C ARG A 616 1.87 -19.32 17.26
N GLY A 617 2.60 -18.86 18.28
CA GLY A 617 3.85 -19.48 18.72
C GLY A 617 5.10 -19.07 17.93
N GLN A 618 4.98 -18.18 16.94
CA GLN A 618 6.09 -17.76 16.08
C GLN A 618 6.43 -16.27 16.20
N SER A 619 6.11 -15.60 17.32
CA SER A 619 6.37 -14.15 17.46
C SER A 619 7.84 -13.77 17.23
N ASN A 620 8.78 -14.60 17.69
CA ASN A 620 10.22 -14.47 17.43
C ASN A 620 10.56 -14.57 15.92
N TYR A 621 10.01 -15.58 15.24
CA TYR A 621 10.24 -15.81 13.83
C TYR A 621 9.59 -14.71 12.95
N CYS A 622 8.36 -14.32 13.28
CA CYS A 622 7.67 -13.18 12.66
C CYS A 622 8.51 -11.90 12.78
N ALA A 623 9.01 -11.58 13.98
CA ALA A 623 9.85 -10.41 14.21
C ALA A 623 11.14 -10.44 13.37
N GLY A 624 11.81 -11.59 13.27
CA GLY A 624 12.98 -11.75 12.42
C GLY A 624 12.69 -11.52 10.93
N ASN A 625 11.57 -12.03 10.42
CA ASN A 625 11.14 -11.80 9.04
C ASN A 625 10.77 -10.33 8.78
N MET A 626 10.03 -9.70 9.69
CA MET A 626 9.67 -8.28 9.60
C MET A 626 10.90 -7.37 9.58
N TYR A 627 11.95 -7.71 10.34
CA TYR A 627 13.23 -6.98 10.27
C TYR A 627 13.89 -7.10 8.90
N GLY A 628 13.97 -8.32 8.33
CA GLY A 628 14.53 -8.53 7.00
C GLY A 628 13.78 -7.76 5.91
N ARG A 629 12.44 -7.72 5.99
CA ARG A 629 11.58 -6.88 5.14
C ARG A 629 11.93 -5.40 5.26
N ALA A 630 12.16 -4.89 6.47
CA ALA A 630 12.58 -3.51 6.68
C ALA A 630 13.97 -3.21 6.09
N VAL A 631 14.90 -4.17 6.15
CA VAL A 631 16.22 -4.05 5.49
C VAL A 631 16.08 -3.96 3.97
N VAL A 632 15.24 -4.81 3.38
CA VAL A 632 14.93 -4.79 1.94
C VAL A 632 14.29 -3.45 1.53
N ALA A 633 13.30 -2.97 2.29
CA ALA A 633 12.68 -1.67 2.05
C ALA A 633 13.70 -0.52 2.14
N GLY A 634 14.60 -0.55 3.13
CA GLY A 634 15.68 0.42 3.28
C GLY A 634 16.68 0.40 2.12
N ARG A 635 16.99 -0.79 1.59
CA ARG A 635 17.85 -0.96 0.41
C ARG A 635 17.19 -0.40 -0.85
N ARG A 636 15.90 -0.69 -1.07
CA ARG A 636 15.12 -0.10 -2.18
C ARG A 636 15.01 1.41 -2.10
N ALA A 637 14.82 1.97 -0.90
CA ALA A 637 14.76 3.42 -0.69
C ALA A 637 16.07 4.13 -1.06
N ARG A 638 17.21 3.41 -1.09
CA ARG A 638 18.49 3.90 -1.62
C ARG A 638 18.64 3.75 -3.14
N GLY A 639 17.62 3.24 -3.84
CA GLY A 639 17.67 3.00 -5.27
C GLY A 639 18.45 1.74 -5.65
N LEU A 640 18.56 0.75 -4.76
CA LEU A 640 19.25 -0.52 -5.01
C LEU A 640 18.25 -1.67 -5.15
N ALA A 641 18.59 -2.67 -5.96
CA ALA A 641 17.72 -3.82 -6.18
C ALA A 641 17.56 -4.64 -4.88
N ALA A 642 16.31 -4.90 -4.50
CA ALA A 642 15.96 -5.82 -3.42
C ALA A 642 14.48 -6.22 -3.45
N SER A 643 14.19 -7.43 -2.98
CA SER A 643 12.84 -7.98 -2.87
C SER A 643 12.72 -8.98 -1.71
N THR A 644 11.49 -9.26 -1.29
CA THR A 644 11.18 -10.32 -0.32
C THR A 644 10.27 -11.37 -0.93
N VAL A 645 10.46 -12.63 -0.52
CA VAL A 645 9.55 -13.72 -0.85
C VAL A 645 8.94 -14.26 0.45
N ASP A 646 7.66 -13.97 0.70
CA ASP A 646 6.93 -14.45 1.87
C ASP A 646 6.26 -15.78 1.55
N LEU A 647 7.00 -16.85 1.82
CA LEU A 647 6.56 -18.22 1.56
C LEU A 647 5.53 -18.69 2.60
N SER A 648 4.47 -19.34 2.14
CA SER A 648 3.66 -20.23 2.96
C SER A 648 4.41 -21.56 3.23
N THR A 649 3.72 -22.56 3.77
CA THR A 649 4.30 -23.89 4.00
C THR A 649 4.67 -24.55 2.68
N VAL A 650 5.97 -24.75 2.46
CA VAL A 650 6.51 -25.44 1.28
C VAL A 650 6.48 -26.96 1.47
N PHE A 651 5.90 -27.68 0.50
CA PHE A 651 5.92 -29.13 0.41
C PHE A 651 6.84 -29.60 -0.73
N GLY A 652 7.30 -30.85 -0.65
CA GLY A 652 8.20 -31.45 -1.65
C GLY A 652 9.68 -31.11 -1.45
N VAL A 653 10.01 -29.89 -1.04
CA VAL A 653 11.39 -29.45 -0.73
C VAL A 653 11.48 -28.64 0.57
N GLY A 654 12.62 -28.67 1.25
CA GLY A 654 12.90 -27.83 2.43
C GLY A 654 12.49 -28.43 3.78
N TYR A 655 12.20 -27.57 4.75
CA TYR A 655 12.09 -27.94 6.18
C TYR A 655 11.05 -29.04 6.46
N PHE A 656 9.92 -29.03 5.75
CA PHE A 656 8.83 -29.99 5.97
C PHE A 656 8.86 -31.21 5.04
N ALA A 657 9.73 -31.22 4.02
CA ALA A 657 9.87 -32.36 3.10
C ALA A 657 10.39 -33.64 3.80
N ASN A 658 11.13 -33.47 4.90
CA ASN A 658 11.70 -34.56 5.69
C ASN A 658 10.92 -34.86 6.98
N ALA A 659 9.73 -34.27 7.16
CA ALA A 659 8.93 -34.45 8.37
C ALA A 659 8.10 -35.75 8.29
N GLY A 660 8.14 -36.58 9.35
CA GLY A 660 7.37 -37.83 9.41
C GLY A 660 5.85 -37.62 9.35
N ALA A 661 5.09 -38.67 9.03
CA ALA A 661 3.63 -38.61 8.78
C ALA A 661 2.81 -37.90 9.87
N SER A 662 3.19 -38.03 11.14
CA SER A 662 2.54 -37.35 12.28
C SER A 662 2.72 -35.83 12.24
N SER A 663 3.84 -35.34 11.72
CA SER A 663 4.13 -33.90 11.59
C SER A 663 3.34 -33.28 10.43
N LEU A 664 3.12 -34.02 9.35
CA LEU A 664 2.32 -33.57 8.20
C LEU A 664 0.85 -33.31 8.58
N GLN A 665 0.28 -34.14 9.47
CA GLN A 665 -1.09 -33.95 9.95
C GLN A 665 -1.24 -32.69 10.82
N THR A 666 -0.24 -32.38 11.65
CA THR A 666 -0.18 -31.13 12.44
C THR A 666 0.00 -29.92 11.54
N VAL A 667 0.86 -30.00 10.53
CA VAL A 667 1.06 -28.93 9.53
C VAL A 667 -0.24 -28.64 8.78
N HIS A 668 -0.99 -29.67 8.39
CA HIS A 668 -2.29 -29.51 7.73
C HIS A 668 -3.34 -28.83 8.61
N ALA A 669 -3.42 -29.23 9.88
CA ALA A 669 -4.32 -28.61 10.85
C ALA A 669 -3.98 -27.12 11.05
N ASN A 670 -2.70 -26.78 11.06
CA ASN A 670 -2.21 -25.40 11.16
C ASN A 670 -2.54 -24.58 9.91
N LEU A 671 -2.27 -25.10 8.71
CA LEU A 671 -2.60 -24.43 7.44
C LEU A 671 -4.09 -24.07 7.35
N ARG A 672 -4.97 -25.01 7.74
CA ARG A 672 -6.41 -24.78 7.85
C ARG A 672 -6.74 -23.73 8.90
N GLY A 673 -6.18 -23.85 10.11
CA GLY A 673 -6.42 -22.91 11.21
C GLY A 673 -5.97 -21.47 10.90
N PHE A 674 -4.96 -21.31 10.06
CA PHE A 674 -4.45 -20.02 9.62
C PHE A 674 -4.99 -19.57 8.25
N ASN A 675 -5.85 -20.34 7.59
CA ASN A 675 -6.31 -20.11 6.22
C ASN A 675 -5.17 -19.73 5.24
N THR A 676 -4.14 -20.58 5.20
CA THR A 676 -2.99 -20.46 4.29
C THR A 676 -2.91 -21.71 3.41
N LEU A 677 -2.41 -21.57 2.19
CA LEU A 677 -2.29 -22.66 1.23
C LEU A 677 -0.91 -23.31 1.35
N ALA A 678 -0.88 -24.62 1.15
CA ALA A 678 0.36 -25.32 0.84
C ALA A 678 0.89 -24.83 -0.52
N ILE A 679 2.21 -24.73 -0.66
CA ILE A 679 2.87 -24.35 -1.92
C ILE A 679 3.91 -25.40 -2.29
N GLY A 680 4.01 -25.71 -3.58
CA GLY A 680 4.96 -26.68 -4.13
C GLY A 680 6.28 -26.04 -4.56
N GLU A 681 7.19 -26.86 -5.06
CA GLU A 681 8.47 -26.40 -5.62
C GLU A 681 8.28 -25.42 -6.79
N GLY A 682 7.33 -25.70 -7.69
CA GLY A 682 7.00 -24.82 -8.81
C GLY A 682 6.59 -23.42 -8.37
N ASP A 683 5.70 -23.32 -7.37
CA ASP A 683 5.25 -22.03 -6.82
C ASP A 683 6.41 -21.23 -6.22
N VAL A 684 7.37 -21.91 -5.57
CA VAL A 684 8.58 -21.26 -5.03
C VAL A 684 9.42 -20.69 -6.16
N LEU A 685 9.62 -21.44 -7.24
CA LEU A 685 10.43 -20.99 -8.38
C LEU A 685 9.77 -19.81 -9.10
N ASP A 686 8.44 -19.84 -9.28
CA ASP A 686 7.69 -18.72 -9.85
C ASP A 686 7.75 -17.50 -8.94
N ALA A 687 7.61 -17.67 -7.63
CA ALA A 687 7.76 -16.59 -6.65
C ALA A 687 9.17 -15.97 -6.68
N PHE A 688 10.20 -16.82 -6.80
CA PHE A 688 11.59 -16.39 -6.87
C PHE A 688 11.87 -15.63 -8.17
N HIS A 689 11.35 -16.12 -9.29
CA HIS A 689 11.43 -15.45 -10.58
C HIS A 689 10.76 -14.07 -10.53
N GLU A 690 9.54 -13.98 -10.00
CA GLU A 690 8.82 -12.72 -9.81
C GLU A 690 9.60 -11.76 -8.90
N ALA A 691 10.25 -12.28 -7.85
CA ALA A 691 11.06 -11.47 -6.95
C ALA A 691 12.29 -10.86 -7.64
N ILE A 692 12.88 -11.54 -8.63
CA ILE A 692 13.95 -10.94 -9.45
C ILE A 692 13.37 -9.78 -10.29
N LEU A 693 12.21 -9.98 -10.91
CA LEU A 693 11.59 -8.99 -11.79
C LEU A 693 11.12 -7.74 -11.04
N ARG A 694 10.65 -7.89 -9.79
CA ARG A 694 10.24 -6.79 -8.91
C ARG A 694 11.37 -6.16 -8.11
N GLY A 695 12.53 -6.82 -8.08
CA GLY A 695 13.72 -6.37 -7.34
C GLY A 695 14.23 -4.96 -7.71
N PRO A 696 14.27 -4.56 -9.00
CA PRO A 696 14.77 -3.25 -9.40
C PRO A 696 14.00 -2.07 -8.78
N PRO A 697 14.68 -0.95 -8.49
CA PRO A 697 14.09 0.22 -7.83
C PRO A 697 13.07 0.97 -8.71
N ASN A 698 13.13 0.77 -10.02
CA ASN A 698 12.26 1.36 -11.02
C ASN A 698 11.05 0.48 -11.40
N ALA A 699 10.91 -0.71 -10.79
CA ALA A 699 9.70 -1.51 -10.95
C ALA A 699 8.48 -0.77 -10.36
N SER A 700 7.34 -0.82 -11.06
CA SER A 700 6.07 -0.20 -10.60
C SER A 700 5.53 -0.84 -9.32
N ALA A 701 5.76 -2.14 -9.15
CA ALA A 701 5.27 -2.94 -8.03
C ALA A 701 6.16 -2.85 -6.78
N THR A 702 5.58 -3.18 -5.61
CA THR A 702 6.34 -3.41 -4.38
C THR A 702 7.34 -4.57 -4.58
N GLY A 703 8.48 -4.52 -3.90
CA GLY A 703 9.47 -5.60 -3.93
C GLY A 703 9.02 -6.88 -3.21
N ASP A 704 7.77 -6.95 -2.74
CA ASP A 704 7.27 -8.04 -1.91
C ASP A 704 6.48 -9.03 -2.77
N VAL A 705 6.83 -10.31 -2.68
CA VAL A 705 6.14 -11.42 -3.34
C VAL A 705 5.57 -12.33 -2.25
N ILE A 706 4.25 -12.36 -2.11
CA ILE A 706 3.52 -13.12 -1.10
C ILE A 706 2.84 -14.30 -1.79
N VAL A 707 3.08 -15.53 -1.35
CA VAL A 707 2.54 -16.73 -2.00
C VAL A 707 1.89 -17.66 -0.98
N GLY A 708 0.70 -18.16 -1.31
CA GLY A 708 -0.06 -19.11 -0.50
C GLY A 708 -0.99 -18.49 0.54
N LEU A 709 -1.52 -17.29 0.30
CA LEU A 709 -2.61 -16.72 1.12
C LEU A 709 -3.95 -17.35 0.70
N GLY A 710 -4.74 -17.87 1.64
CA GLY A 710 -6.06 -18.44 1.34
C GLY A 710 -7.11 -17.35 1.06
N SER A 711 -8.15 -17.66 0.28
CA SER A 711 -9.33 -16.79 0.10
C SER A 711 -10.57 -17.40 0.77
N GLU A 712 -11.58 -16.58 1.10
CA GLU A 712 -12.86 -17.09 1.62
C GLU A 712 -13.62 -17.95 0.59
N THR A 713 -13.35 -17.78 -0.71
CA THR A 713 -13.93 -18.56 -1.80
C THR A 713 -13.16 -19.85 -2.11
N ALA A 714 -11.95 -20.00 -1.57
CA ALA A 714 -11.12 -21.21 -1.71
C ALA A 714 -11.58 -22.34 -0.75
N VAL A 715 -12.47 -22.04 0.20
CA VAL A 715 -13.15 -23.06 1.00
C VAL A 715 -14.31 -23.60 0.17
N ALA A 716 -14.34 -24.91 -0.06
CA ALA A 716 -15.42 -25.61 -0.77
C ALA A 716 -16.79 -25.09 -0.33
N ILE A 717 -17.71 -24.87 -1.28
CA ILE A 717 -19.05 -24.25 -1.13
C ILE A 717 -19.87 -24.87 0.02
N ASP A 718 -19.52 -26.10 0.42
CA ASP A 718 -20.26 -26.90 1.40
C ASP A 718 -19.59 -27.00 2.78
N GLN A 719 -18.47 -26.31 3.02
CA GLN A 719 -17.82 -26.27 4.32
C GLN A 719 -17.96 -24.89 4.97
N PRO A 720 -18.19 -24.82 6.30
CA PRO A 720 -18.29 -23.54 6.99
C PRO A 720 -16.97 -22.76 6.79
N PRO A 721 -17.04 -21.46 6.47
CA PRO A 721 -15.84 -20.64 6.27
C PRO A 721 -14.95 -20.72 7.51
N VAL A 722 -13.69 -21.14 7.32
CA VAL A 722 -12.73 -21.15 8.41
C VAL A 722 -12.35 -19.70 8.69
N SER A 723 -12.89 -19.14 9.77
CA SER A 723 -12.56 -17.78 10.20
C SER A 723 -11.15 -17.76 10.79
N ALA A 724 -10.14 -17.47 9.96
CA ALA A 724 -8.79 -17.19 10.43
C ALA A 724 -8.75 -15.83 11.16
N ALA A 725 -7.81 -15.68 12.10
CA ALA A 725 -7.69 -14.46 12.89
C ALA A 725 -7.47 -13.20 12.02
N TRP A 726 -6.77 -13.35 10.91
CA TRP A 726 -6.47 -12.26 9.98
C TRP A 726 -7.68 -11.83 9.12
N HIS A 727 -8.77 -12.61 9.03
CA HIS A 727 -9.99 -12.17 8.34
C HIS A 727 -10.65 -10.95 9.00
N LYS A 728 -10.41 -10.76 10.30
CA LYS A 728 -10.92 -9.60 11.06
C LYS A 728 -9.99 -8.40 11.00
N ASP A 729 -8.80 -8.57 10.43
CA ASP A 729 -7.82 -7.52 10.33
C ASP A 729 -8.11 -6.65 9.08
N PRO A 730 -8.35 -5.34 9.25
CA PRO A 730 -8.68 -4.44 8.15
C PRO A 730 -7.66 -4.45 7.00
N ARG A 731 -6.39 -4.81 7.26
CA ARG A 731 -5.34 -4.96 6.25
C ARG A 731 -5.74 -5.94 5.14
N PHE A 732 -6.59 -6.92 5.44
CA PHE A 732 -7.04 -7.96 4.50
C PHE A 732 -8.48 -7.76 4.02
N GLY A 733 -9.10 -6.60 4.27
CA GLY A 733 -10.52 -6.35 3.94
C GLY A 733 -10.87 -6.40 2.43
N HIS A 734 -9.85 -6.44 1.56
CA HIS A 734 -9.96 -6.66 0.12
C HIS A 734 -9.86 -8.15 -0.29
N PHE A 735 -9.37 -9.02 0.59
CA PHE A 735 -9.30 -10.49 0.40
C PHE A 735 -10.50 -11.25 0.99
N THR A 736 -11.27 -10.63 1.89
CA THR A 736 -12.52 -11.19 2.45
C THR A 736 -13.71 -10.77 1.58
N ALA A 737 -14.40 -11.72 0.96
CA ALA A 737 -15.52 -11.46 0.06
C ALA A 737 -16.77 -11.04 0.87
N ARG A 738 -17.64 -10.20 0.28
CA ARG A 738 -19.00 -9.98 0.80
C ARG A 738 -19.78 -11.30 0.69
N ALA A 739 -19.80 -12.12 1.74
CA ALA A 739 -20.87 -13.07 1.95
C ALA A 739 -22.18 -12.27 2.12
N GLY A 740 -22.86 -11.91 1.03
CA GLY A 740 -24.16 -11.24 1.10
C GLY A 740 -24.63 -10.43 -0.11
N GLN A 741 -23.78 -10.04 -1.06
CA GLN A 741 -24.28 -9.43 -2.30
C GLN A 741 -24.37 -10.49 -3.39
N LYS A 742 -25.54 -11.14 -3.48
CA LYS A 742 -26.01 -11.68 -4.75
C LYS A 742 -26.00 -10.53 -5.76
N PHE A 743 -25.03 -10.52 -6.66
CA PHE A 743 -25.24 -9.84 -7.92
C PHE A 743 -26.43 -10.55 -8.56
N ASP A 744 -27.49 -9.78 -8.78
CA ASP A 744 -28.76 -10.26 -9.32
C ASP A 744 -28.55 -10.56 -10.81
N ASP A 745 -27.93 -11.70 -11.12
CA ASP A 745 -27.86 -12.27 -12.47
C ASP A 745 -29.23 -12.86 -12.85
N ARG A 746 -30.27 -12.03 -12.79
CA ARG A 746 -31.60 -12.32 -13.37
C ARG A 746 -31.61 -12.08 -14.89
N ALA A 747 -30.55 -12.48 -15.57
CA ALA A 747 -30.47 -12.47 -17.02
C ALA A 747 -29.64 -13.64 -17.59
N ALA A 748 -29.77 -14.84 -17.02
CA ALA A 748 -29.47 -16.07 -17.75
C ALA A 748 -30.27 -17.23 -17.13
N GLY A 749 -31.39 -17.59 -17.77
CA GLY A 749 -32.11 -18.81 -17.44
C GLY A 749 -31.25 -20.02 -17.78
N GLY A 750 -30.73 -20.69 -16.75
CA GLY A 750 -30.02 -21.95 -16.86
C GLY A 750 -29.81 -22.55 -15.47
N SER A 751 -30.56 -23.58 -15.14
CA SER A 751 -30.41 -24.35 -13.90
C SER A 751 -29.06 -25.09 -13.88
N ALA A 752 -28.07 -24.54 -13.18
CA ALA A 752 -26.82 -25.25 -12.89
C ALA A 752 -26.92 -25.87 -11.48
N GLY A 753 -27.14 -27.19 -11.42
CA GLY A 753 -26.81 -27.98 -10.23
C GLY A 753 -25.28 -28.08 -10.12
N GLY A 754 -24.73 -27.80 -8.94
CA GLY A 754 -23.29 -27.67 -8.71
C GLY A 754 -22.50 -28.99 -8.82
N THR A 755 -21.26 -28.89 -9.28
CA THR A 755 -20.26 -29.97 -9.39
C THR A 755 -20.00 -30.75 -8.08
N SER A 756 -20.20 -30.12 -6.92
CA SER A 756 -20.08 -30.77 -5.59
C SER A 756 -21.05 -31.96 -5.40
N ASP A 757 -22.28 -31.85 -5.90
CA ASP A 757 -23.28 -32.90 -5.74
C ASP A 757 -22.94 -34.14 -6.60
N MET A 758 -22.10 -33.96 -7.62
CA MET A 758 -21.62 -35.03 -8.49
C MET A 758 -20.60 -35.95 -7.77
N ALA A 759 -19.77 -35.41 -6.88
CA ALA A 759 -18.69 -36.15 -6.20
C ALA A 759 -19.12 -36.94 -4.95
N LYS A 760 -20.40 -36.87 -4.55
CA LYS A 760 -20.96 -37.52 -3.35
C LYS A 760 -21.92 -38.66 -3.69
N ASN A 761 -22.16 -39.54 -2.72
CA ASN A 761 -23.08 -40.69 -2.79
C ASN A 761 -22.70 -41.65 -3.94
N VAL A 762 -21.41 -41.82 -4.18
CA VAL A 762 -20.90 -42.57 -5.35
C VAL A 762 -21.41 -44.01 -5.34
N ARG A 763 -21.47 -44.64 -4.16
CA ARG A 763 -22.01 -46.00 -3.97
C ARG A 763 -23.47 -46.13 -4.41
N GLU A 764 -24.32 -45.14 -4.14
CA GLU A 764 -25.73 -45.12 -4.57
C GLU A 764 -25.87 -44.85 -6.07
N LYS A 765 -24.95 -44.06 -6.66
CA LYS A 765 -24.93 -43.82 -8.11
C LYS A 765 -24.50 -45.06 -8.89
N LEU A 766 -23.49 -45.78 -8.39
CA LEU A 766 -23.03 -47.04 -8.96
C LEU A 766 -24.06 -48.17 -8.84
N SER A 767 -24.94 -48.16 -7.82
CA SER A 767 -26.00 -49.17 -7.70
C SER A 767 -27.14 -49.01 -8.71
N LYS A 768 -27.23 -47.84 -9.37
CA LYS A 768 -28.23 -47.53 -10.40
C LYS A 768 -27.75 -47.82 -11.83
N THR A 769 -26.48 -48.12 -12.02
CA THR A 769 -25.89 -48.47 -13.33
C THR A 769 -25.94 -49.96 -13.58
N THR A 770 -26.17 -50.36 -14.84
CA THR A 770 -26.43 -51.78 -15.20
C THR A 770 -25.29 -52.45 -15.98
N THR A 771 -24.38 -51.68 -16.58
CA THR A 771 -23.23 -52.21 -17.33
C THR A 771 -21.90 -51.73 -16.76
N ASP A 772 -20.82 -52.49 -17.00
CA ASP A 772 -19.46 -52.13 -16.55
C ASP A 772 -18.95 -50.83 -17.18
N GLU A 773 -19.36 -50.54 -18.42
CA GLU A 773 -19.05 -49.27 -19.09
C GLU A 773 -19.76 -48.09 -18.41
N GLU A 774 -21.02 -48.24 -18.03
CA GLU A 774 -21.78 -47.22 -17.27
C GLU A 774 -21.18 -46.99 -15.87
N ARG A 775 -20.74 -48.05 -15.18
CA ARG A 775 -20.06 -47.97 -13.88
C ARG A 775 -18.75 -47.20 -13.99
N LEU A 776 -17.94 -47.50 -15.01
CA LEU A 776 -16.67 -46.81 -15.26
C LEU A 776 -16.88 -45.34 -15.61
N ALA A 777 -17.86 -45.01 -16.46
CA ALA A 777 -18.18 -43.63 -16.81
C ALA A 777 -18.67 -42.83 -15.58
N THR A 778 -19.51 -43.45 -14.73
CA THR A 778 -20.05 -42.83 -13.52
C THR A 778 -18.95 -42.57 -12.49
N LEU A 779 -18.09 -43.56 -12.20
CA LEU A 779 -16.99 -43.37 -11.26
C LEU A 779 -15.96 -42.36 -11.77
N SER A 780 -15.61 -42.42 -13.06
CA SER A 780 -14.67 -41.46 -13.67
C SER A 780 -15.19 -40.03 -13.61
N SER A 781 -16.49 -39.83 -13.78
CA SER A 781 -17.13 -38.50 -13.69
C SER A 781 -17.16 -37.98 -12.25
N CYS A 782 -17.49 -38.84 -11.27
CA CYS A 782 -17.46 -38.48 -9.85
C CYS A 782 -16.05 -38.16 -9.37
N PHE A 783 -15.07 -38.96 -9.78
CA PHE A 783 -13.66 -38.78 -9.42
C PHE A 783 -13.06 -37.55 -10.10
N SER A 784 -13.41 -37.28 -11.36
CA SER A 784 -13.03 -36.05 -12.05
C SER A 784 -13.58 -34.81 -11.33
N ALA A 785 -14.83 -34.85 -10.88
CA ALA A 785 -15.43 -33.77 -10.09
C ALA A 785 -14.71 -33.58 -8.75
N GLN A 786 -14.29 -34.66 -8.08
CA GLN A 786 -13.50 -34.58 -6.86
C GLN A 786 -12.11 -33.96 -7.09
N ILE A 787 -11.43 -34.32 -8.19
CA ILE A 787 -10.14 -33.72 -8.55
C ILE A 787 -10.32 -32.24 -8.85
N GLN A 788 -11.35 -31.87 -9.62
CA GLN A 788 -11.66 -30.48 -9.94
C GLN A 788 -11.95 -29.66 -8.68
N ASP A 789 -12.69 -30.22 -7.71
CA ASP A 789 -12.97 -29.57 -6.42
C ASP A 789 -11.70 -29.42 -5.57
N THR A 790 -10.91 -30.49 -5.46
CA THR A 790 -9.68 -30.52 -4.65
C THR A 790 -8.61 -29.57 -5.20
N MET A 791 -8.52 -29.46 -6.53
CA MET A 791 -7.54 -28.64 -7.26
C MET A 791 -8.08 -27.27 -7.69
N GLN A 792 -9.34 -26.95 -7.37
CA GLN A 792 -10.03 -25.72 -7.78
C GLN A 792 -10.02 -25.46 -9.30
N LEU A 793 -10.10 -26.51 -10.11
CA LEU A 793 -10.11 -26.43 -11.58
C LEU A 793 -11.51 -26.18 -12.13
N SER A 794 -11.60 -25.44 -13.25
CA SER A 794 -12.88 -25.27 -13.96
C SER A 794 -13.32 -26.57 -14.65
N SER A 795 -14.64 -26.77 -14.82
CA SER A 795 -15.21 -28.03 -15.34
C SER A 795 -14.74 -28.42 -16.74
N SER A 796 -14.22 -27.47 -17.53
CA SER A 796 -13.70 -27.68 -18.89
C SER A 796 -12.20 -28.01 -18.96
N SER A 797 -11.47 -27.98 -17.83
CA SER A 797 -10.00 -28.04 -17.83
C SER A 797 -9.40 -29.44 -17.63
N LEU A 798 -10.17 -30.43 -17.14
CA LEU A 798 -9.63 -31.74 -16.76
C LEU A 798 -9.67 -32.74 -17.93
N ARG A 799 -8.51 -33.26 -18.32
CA ARG A 799 -8.38 -34.36 -19.29
C ARG A 799 -8.20 -35.69 -18.57
N ALA A 800 -9.20 -36.57 -18.66
CA ALA A 800 -9.22 -37.86 -17.95
C ALA A 800 -8.26 -38.92 -18.50
N ASP A 801 -7.60 -38.64 -19.64
CA ASP A 801 -6.67 -39.51 -20.35
C ASP A 801 -5.18 -39.21 -20.08
N VAL A 802 -4.89 -38.18 -19.27
CA VAL A 802 -3.52 -37.75 -18.93
C VAL A 802 -3.15 -38.31 -17.54
N PRO A 803 -1.87 -38.68 -17.31
CA PRO A 803 -1.38 -39.04 -15.98
C PRO A 803 -1.72 -38.00 -14.91
N LEU A 804 -2.15 -38.45 -13.73
CA LEU A 804 -2.53 -37.56 -12.63
C LEU A 804 -1.39 -36.62 -12.19
N MET A 805 -0.14 -37.06 -12.27
CA MET A 805 1.03 -36.25 -11.92
C MET A 805 1.19 -35.03 -12.84
N ASP A 806 0.86 -35.16 -14.12
CA ASP A 806 0.94 -34.06 -15.10
C ASP A 806 -0.19 -33.03 -14.91
N LEU A 807 -1.19 -33.37 -14.11
CA LEU A 807 -2.26 -32.47 -13.66
C LEU A 807 -1.88 -31.72 -12.36
N GLY A 808 -0.64 -31.86 -11.88
CA GLY A 808 -0.15 -31.23 -10.66
C GLY A 808 -0.60 -31.93 -9.38
N ILE A 809 -1.09 -33.17 -9.46
CA ILE A 809 -1.47 -33.97 -8.28
C ILE A 809 -0.19 -34.47 -7.62
N ASP A 810 0.09 -33.92 -6.45
CA ASP A 810 1.22 -34.30 -5.61
C ASP A 810 0.85 -35.38 -4.58
N SER A 811 1.82 -35.77 -3.75
CA SER A 811 1.62 -36.77 -2.71
C SER A 811 0.54 -36.41 -1.68
N LEU A 812 0.20 -35.13 -1.52
CA LEU A 812 -0.80 -34.65 -0.58
C LEU A 812 -2.21 -34.77 -1.17
N VAL A 813 -2.40 -34.27 -2.39
CA VAL A 813 -3.66 -34.43 -3.14
C VAL A 813 -3.97 -35.91 -3.32
N ALA A 814 -2.95 -36.75 -3.55
CA ALA A 814 -3.11 -38.20 -3.60
C ALA A 814 -3.61 -38.82 -2.28
N VAL A 815 -3.23 -38.28 -1.12
CA VAL A 815 -3.74 -38.73 0.18
C VAL A 815 -5.21 -38.35 0.38
N ASP A 816 -5.60 -37.14 -0.05
CA ASP A 816 -7.00 -36.68 0.02
C ASP A 816 -7.90 -37.46 -0.94
N LEU A 817 -7.44 -37.70 -2.16
CA LEU A 817 -8.14 -38.54 -3.15
C LEU A 817 -8.29 -39.98 -2.63
N ARG A 818 -7.25 -40.54 -1.99
CA ARG A 818 -7.34 -41.84 -1.31
C ARG A 818 -8.38 -41.83 -0.20
N ALA A 819 -8.40 -40.80 0.64
CA ALA A 819 -9.37 -40.69 1.73
C ALA A 819 -10.81 -40.58 1.19
N TRP A 820 -11.00 -39.91 0.05
CA TRP A 820 -12.28 -39.86 -0.65
C TRP A 820 -12.72 -41.24 -1.15
N PHE A 821 -11.84 -42.02 -1.80
CA PHE A 821 -12.15 -43.40 -2.21
C PHE A 821 -12.54 -44.29 -1.02
N PHE A 822 -11.84 -44.16 0.11
CA PHE A 822 -12.17 -44.89 1.31
C PHE A 822 -13.52 -44.46 1.90
N LYS A 823 -13.83 -43.16 1.88
CA LYS A 823 -15.09 -42.63 2.40
C LYS A 823 -16.30 -43.03 1.54
N GLU A 824 -16.18 -42.92 0.21
CA GLU A 824 -17.32 -43.12 -0.69
C GLU A 824 -17.52 -44.59 -1.10
N LEU A 825 -16.44 -45.38 -1.15
CA LEU A 825 -16.46 -46.76 -1.64
C LEU A 825 -15.88 -47.79 -0.67
N GLU A 826 -15.24 -47.38 0.44
CA GLU A 826 -14.51 -48.24 1.39
C GLU A 826 -13.33 -48.99 0.77
N VAL A 827 -12.81 -48.50 -0.36
CA VAL A 827 -11.63 -49.04 -1.04
C VAL A 827 -10.38 -48.28 -0.62
N THR A 828 -9.31 -49.02 -0.31
CA THR A 828 -8.01 -48.42 -0.02
C THR A 828 -7.14 -48.40 -1.26
N VAL A 829 -6.89 -47.20 -1.80
CA VAL A 829 -5.98 -47.01 -2.94
C VAL A 829 -4.59 -46.67 -2.43
N PRO A 830 -3.51 -47.38 -2.84
CA PRO A 830 -2.15 -46.98 -2.49
C PRO A 830 -1.84 -45.59 -3.05
N VAL A 831 -1.25 -44.71 -2.22
CA VAL A 831 -0.84 -43.35 -2.64
C VAL A 831 0.11 -43.41 -3.84
N LEU A 832 1.01 -44.40 -3.84
CA LEU A 832 1.91 -44.66 -4.95
C LEU A 832 1.18 -44.92 -6.27
N SER A 833 0.02 -45.60 -6.27
CA SER A 833 -0.75 -45.85 -7.50
C SER A 833 -1.32 -44.57 -8.11
N ILE A 834 -1.73 -43.61 -7.27
CA ILE A 834 -2.18 -42.29 -7.70
C ILE A 834 -1.01 -41.48 -8.30
N LEU A 835 0.20 -41.69 -7.78
CA LEU A 835 1.42 -41.00 -8.20
C LEU A 835 2.21 -41.72 -9.30
N ASN A 836 1.89 -42.97 -9.68
CA ASN A 836 2.73 -43.74 -10.61
C ASN A 836 2.44 -43.48 -12.10
N GLY A 837 1.78 -42.36 -12.42
CA GLY A 837 1.44 -41.97 -13.78
C GLY A 837 0.15 -42.58 -14.35
N GLU A 838 -0.71 -43.17 -13.51
CA GLU A 838 -2.02 -43.65 -13.95
C GLU A 838 -2.95 -42.47 -14.29
N SER A 839 -3.83 -42.65 -15.29
CA SER A 839 -4.88 -41.68 -15.62
C SER A 839 -6.09 -41.85 -14.69
N VAL A 840 -6.99 -40.85 -14.66
CA VAL A 840 -8.31 -40.94 -13.98
C VAL A 840 -9.01 -42.25 -14.35
N ARG A 841 -9.01 -42.58 -15.65
CA ARG A 841 -9.72 -43.75 -16.17
C ARG A 841 -9.08 -45.07 -15.71
N ASP A 842 -7.76 -45.13 -15.63
CA ASP A 842 -7.05 -46.36 -15.25
C ASP A 842 -7.22 -46.65 -13.76
N LEU A 843 -7.12 -45.63 -12.92
CA LEU A 843 -7.34 -45.76 -11.49
C LEU A 843 -8.79 -46.17 -11.18
N CYS A 844 -9.77 -45.58 -11.87
CA CYS A 844 -11.18 -45.98 -11.72
C CYS A 844 -11.45 -47.44 -12.13
N LYS A 845 -10.74 -47.99 -13.12
CA LYS A 845 -10.86 -49.43 -13.46
C LYS A 845 -10.34 -50.32 -12.33
N VAL A 846 -9.18 -49.97 -11.76
CA VAL A 846 -8.57 -50.71 -10.65
C VAL A 846 -9.48 -50.68 -9.42
N VAL A 847 -10.07 -49.53 -9.12
CA VAL A 847 -11.04 -49.39 -8.01
C VAL A 847 -12.32 -50.18 -8.27
N LEU A 848 -12.88 -50.15 -9.48
CA LEU A 848 -14.09 -50.91 -9.81
C LEU A 848 -13.91 -52.42 -9.72
N SER A 849 -12.70 -52.95 -9.94
CA SER A 849 -12.44 -54.38 -9.71
C SER A 849 -12.52 -54.80 -8.23
N GLN A 850 -12.61 -53.85 -7.31
CA GLN A 850 -12.65 -54.04 -5.86
C GLN A 850 -14.02 -53.71 -5.24
N VAL A 851 -15.01 -53.27 -6.03
CA VAL A 851 -16.32 -52.75 -5.57
C VAL A 851 -17.51 -53.42 -6.23
#